data_AF-A0A2N1HY10-F1
#
_entry.id   AF-A0A2N1HY10-F1
#
_cell.length_a   1.000
_cell.length_b   1.000
_cell.length_c   1.000
_cell.angle_alpha   90.00
_cell.angle_beta   90.00
_cell.angle_gamma   90.00
#
_symmetry.space_group_name_H-M   'P 1'
#
loop_
_entity.id
_entity.type
_entity.pdbx_description
1 polymer ?
#
loop_
_entity_poly.entity_id
_entity_poly.type
_entity_poly.pdbx_seq_one_letter_code
_entity_poly.pdbx_strand_id
1 'polypeptide(L)'
;MENDKRHISFSPQNAILWYSVIAGVFSACFIAFVLLYIERQERAHIDRVTQSTADGIKTVLEEDIYRRMESLTEFAKLSETSNIMSDNEWDLLSKALYYSKQGYHSIVWVDSSFHVLRRMPIEGSETAIDFDLASQPMALLAKLKYQQQNSKVIAVPLTSINGNRGLGIYVPVLNKTLTSKKVEGFIVNVLLFDPYIKSVLPTYLLAEYKLTLFIDDQKVYSDQTKHPPTSGTWDRQAAFEILGQRWQVNLVPNNEFRPFILFRMFSLLIVLGILLSIFITLAVYTLMSARNKTKLTKDDRKKTEQLLKNLPGMAYQASNRTNRPMIFVSEGCTLLTGYSKKQFEKQNILWGKLIHPDDDERVCRTINQALKTKHLFELEYRIITKNNDVRLVLERGEPVSSIINDEFIIEGFIADITSIKQAEVDLLQSYAFSQAIVNSVVEAVITINNKGLILSFNDAAQKMFGYTFSEVKDKNVKTLIPRSYNEHHDQYLAQYKRTNKTHIIGTGRELVAKRKDGTTFPIHLSVSEIPNHEEKMYVELIRDITQQRVLEDEASSHIEQMAHADRLNALGEMAAGIAHEINQPLTAISLFSQTAKNFCEIGKFERLPELFDKISQQSLRAGSVLERVQMMTRQGDRSKEVLDSNMLIDEVKKLAESEARLRDIKIQLLPCHQKKNVFVDRVQIQQVILNLLRNGMEAMQSIDCKNGAIIKLQIKLQIKIKADNYIKILVIDTGCGIPNSMINELFTPFSTTKKNGTGIGLSISKSIVEEHGGHIHFSKNKPAGAIFYFTLPIHEEGIPNDK
;
A
#
# COMPACT_ATOMS: atom_id res chain seq x y z
N MET A 1 -38.96 -69.22 -4.59
CA MET A 1 -38.81 -67.90 -5.24
C MET A 1 -37.54 -67.29 -4.71
N GLU A 2 -36.51 -67.36 -5.55
CA GLU A 2 -35.20 -66.74 -5.36
C GLU A 2 -35.32 -65.23 -5.18
N ASN A 3 -34.54 -64.66 -4.27
CA ASN A 3 -34.11 -63.28 -4.40
C ASN A 3 -32.66 -63.19 -3.89
N ASP A 4 -31.75 -63.55 -4.80
CA ASP A 4 -30.30 -63.51 -4.67
C ASP A 4 -29.82 -62.04 -4.62
N LYS A 5 -29.94 -61.38 -3.46
CA LYS A 5 -29.24 -60.12 -3.19
C LYS A 5 -27.85 -60.43 -2.68
N ARG A 6 -26.92 -60.64 -3.61
CA ARG A 6 -25.47 -60.64 -3.33
C ARG A 6 -25.07 -59.28 -2.73
N HIS A 7 -25.08 -59.17 -1.41
CA HIS A 7 -24.34 -58.14 -0.71
C HIS A 7 -22.86 -58.43 -0.91
N ILE A 8 -22.20 -57.63 -1.74
CA ILE A 8 -20.74 -57.63 -1.87
C ILE A 8 -20.19 -57.15 -0.51
N SER A 9 -19.87 -58.08 0.37
CA SER A 9 -19.19 -57.78 1.63
C SER A 9 -17.71 -57.56 1.34
N PHE A 10 -17.30 -56.29 1.36
CA PHE A 10 -15.88 -55.96 1.31
C PHE A 10 -15.27 -56.29 2.68
N SER A 11 -14.23 -57.14 2.69
CA SER A 11 -13.42 -57.36 3.88
C SER A 11 -12.92 -56.01 4.43
N PRO A 12 -12.60 -55.89 5.73
CA PRO A 12 -12.10 -54.64 6.32
C PRO A 12 -10.90 -54.06 5.57
N GLN A 13 -10.10 -54.92 4.91
CA GLN A 13 -8.99 -54.53 4.06
C GLN A 13 -9.44 -53.94 2.70
N ASN A 14 -10.49 -54.50 2.08
CA ASN A 14 -10.98 -54.00 0.79
C ASN A 14 -11.75 -52.68 0.94
N ALA A 15 -12.47 -52.46 2.04
CA ALA A 15 -13.14 -51.19 2.32
C ALA A 15 -12.14 -50.02 2.34
N ILE A 16 -10.95 -50.23 2.90
CA ILE A 16 -9.88 -49.24 3.00
C ILE A 16 -9.32 -48.88 1.62
N LEU A 17 -9.13 -49.88 0.74
CA LEU A 17 -8.68 -49.66 -0.63
C LEU A 17 -9.69 -48.78 -1.40
N TRP A 18 -10.99 -49.07 -1.27
CA TRP A 18 -12.04 -48.29 -1.90
C TRP A 18 -12.11 -46.84 -1.39
N TYR A 19 -11.96 -46.61 -0.07
CA TYR A 19 -11.90 -45.24 0.45
C TYR A 19 -10.70 -44.44 -0.07
N SER A 20 -9.55 -45.08 -0.26
CA SER A 20 -8.36 -44.42 -0.84
C SER A 20 -8.54 -44.04 -2.31
N VAL A 21 -9.15 -44.93 -3.10
CA VAL A 21 -9.46 -44.68 -4.52
C VAL A 21 -10.52 -43.59 -4.65
N ILE A 22 -11.56 -43.62 -3.83
CA ILE A 22 -12.61 -42.59 -3.81
C ILE A 22 -12.02 -41.22 -3.46
N ALA A 23 -11.16 -41.14 -2.44
CA ALA A 23 -10.51 -39.89 -2.07
C ALA A 23 -9.59 -39.34 -3.19
N GLY A 24 -8.86 -40.21 -3.89
CA GLY A 24 -8.04 -39.85 -5.03
C GLY A 24 -8.87 -39.32 -6.22
N VAL A 25 -9.98 -39.99 -6.55
CA VAL A 25 -10.89 -39.57 -7.62
C VAL A 25 -11.56 -38.24 -7.27
N PHE A 26 -12.01 -38.03 -6.02
CA PHE A 26 -12.57 -36.76 -5.58
C PHE A 26 -11.55 -35.62 -5.68
N SER A 27 -10.29 -35.85 -5.30
CA SER A 27 -9.23 -34.85 -5.43
C SER A 27 -8.94 -34.51 -6.91
N ALA A 28 -8.85 -35.51 -7.78
CA ALA A 28 -8.65 -35.31 -9.22
C ALA A 28 -9.82 -34.57 -9.87
N CYS A 29 -11.07 -34.94 -9.54
CA CYS A 29 -12.27 -34.25 -10.01
C CYS A 29 -12.33 -32.80 -9.50
N PHE A 30 -11.93 -32.54 -8.26
CA PHE A 30 -11.88 -31.20 -7.70
C PHE A 30 -10.83 -30.33 -8.41
N ILE A 31 -9.64 -30.88 -8.67
CA ILE A 31 -8.60 -30.18 -9.44
C ILE A 31 -9.08 -29.90 -10.87
N ALA A 32 -9.67 -30.88 -11.54
CA ALA A 32 -10.24 -30.70 -12.88
C ALA A 32 -11.36 -29.65 -12.90
N PHE A 33 -12.23 -29.63 -11.88
CA PHE A 33 -13.29 -28.63 -11.73
C PHE A 33 -12.71 -27.23 -11.55
N VAL A 34 -11.68 -27.06 -10.69
CA VAL A 34 -11.00 -25.77 -10.50
C VAL A 34 -10.34 -25.31 -11.80
N LEU A 35 -9.70 -26.21 -12.55
CA LEU A 35 -9.09 -25.89 -13.84
C LEU A 35 -10.14 -25.42 -14.87
N LEU A 36 -11.25 -26.16 -15.01
CA LEU A 36 -12.35 -25.79 -15.90
C LEU A 36 -13.00 -24.46 -15.47
N TYR A 37 -13.10 -24.21 -14.17
CA TYR A 37 -13.64 -22.96 -13.64
C TYR A 37 -12.75 -21.77 -13.97
N ILE A 38 -11.43 -21.90 -13.79
CA ILE A 38 -10.46 -20.85 -14.11
C ILE A 38 -10.44 -20.58 -15.63
N GLU A 39 -10.39 -21.61 -16.46
CA GLU A 39 -10.43 -21.46 -17.93
C GLU A 39 -11.71 -20.76 -18.40
N ARG A 40 -12.83 -21.02 -17.73
CA ARG A 40 -14.11 -20.35 -18.01
C ARG A 40 -14.10 -18.87 -17.60
N GLN A 41 -13.52 -18.55 -16.45
CA GLN A 41 -13.38 -17.16 -15.99
C GLN A 41 -12.43 -16.35 -16.89
N GLU A 42 -11.34 -16.98 -17.33
CA GLU A 42 -10.37 -16.37 -18.24
C GLU A 42 -11.00 -16.00 -19.58
N ARG A 43 -11.72 -16.93 -20.22
CA ARG A 43 -12.46 -16.64 -21.45
C ARG A 43 -13.45 -15.48 -21.26
N ALA A 44 -14.21 -15.51 -20.16
CA ALA A 44 -15.17 -14.45 -19.85
C ALA A 44 -14.52 -13.09 -19.56
N HIS A 45 -13.27 -13.06 -19.07
CA HIS A 45 -12.52 -11.82 -18.86
C HIS A 45 -12.02 -11.25 -20.18
N ILE A 46 -11.35 -12.06 -21.01
CA ILE A 46 -10.87 -11.67 -22.35
C ILE A 46 -12.05 -11.16 -23.19
N ASP A 47 -13.18 -11.86 -23.13
CA ASP A 47 -14.41 -11.48 -23.82
C ASP A 47 -14.91 -10.09 -23.40
N ARG A 48 -14.95 -9.81 -22.09
CA ARG A 48 -15.41 -8.52 -21.55
C ARG A 48 -14.47 -7.39 -21.91
N VAL A 49 -13.16 -7.61 -21.76
CA VAL A 49 -12.15 -6.58 -22.07
C VAL A 49 -12.17 -6.28 -23.57
N THR A 50 -12.18 -7.30 -24.43
CA THR A 50 -12.20 -7.10 -25.89
C THR A 50 -13.47 -6.36 -26.34
N GLN A 51 -14.64 -6.69 -25.78
CA GLN A 51 -15.88 -5.96 -26.06
C GLN A 51 -15.81 -4.51 -25.58
N SER A 52 -15.35 -4.29 -24.34
CA SER A 52 -15.19 -2.94 -23.78
C SER A 52 -14.25 -2.08 -24.61
N THR A 53 -13.16 -2.66 -25.14
CA THR A 53 -12.22 -1.97 -26.02
C THR A 53 -12.85 -1.63 -27.36
N ALA A 54 -13.62 -2.55 -27.96
CA ALA A 54 -14.36 -2.30 -29.20
C ALA A 54 -15.37 -1.15 -29.03
N ASP A 55 -16.10 -1.12 -27.92
CA ASP A 55 -17.04 -0.05 -27.59
C ASP A 55 -16.31 1.29 -27.35
N GLY A 56 -15.14 1.27 -26.70
CA GLY A 56 -14.30 2.46 -26.52
C GLY A 56 -13.83 3.07 -27.85
N ILE A 57 -13.34 2.24 -28.78
CA ILE A 57 -12.92 2.69 -30.11
C ILE A 57 -14.10 3.27 -30.89
N LYS A 58 -15.26 2.61 -30.83
CA LYS A 58 -16.51 3.12 -31.42
C LYS A 58 -16.80 4.54 -30.92
N THR A 59 -16.80 4.77 -29.61
CA THR A 59 -17.04 6.11 -29.03
C THR A 59 -16.00 7.14 -29.48
N VAL A 60 -14.71 6.80 -29.47
CA VAL A 60 -13.65 7.72 -29.89
C VAL A 60 -13.80 8.12 -31.36
N LEU A 61 -14.05 7.15 -32.25
CA LEU A 61 -14.25 7.42 -33.67
C LEU A 61 -15.52 8.23 -33.93
N GLU A 62 -16.61 7.89 -33.22
CA GLU A 62 -17.89 8.60 -33.32
C GLU A 62 -17.72 10.08 -32.95
N GLU A 63 -17.16 10.37 -31.79
CA GLU A 63 -16.94 11.75 -31.34
C GLU A 63 -15.97 12.55 -32.22
N ASP A 64 -14.89 11.94 -32.72
CA ASP A 64 -13.95 12.68 -33.58
C ASP A 64 -14.59 13.03 -34.93
N ILE A 65 -15.30 12.09 -35.57
CA ILE A 65 -16.00 12.34 -36.84
C ILE A 65 -17.05 13.45 -36.66
N TYR A 66 -17.86 13.41 -35.59
CA TYR A 66 -18.83 14.46 -35.30
C TYR A 66 -18.18 15.84 -35.13
N ARG A 67 -17.09 15.93 -34.36
CA ARG A 67 -16.35 17.20 -34.18
C ARG A 67 -15.78 17.74 -35.48
N ARG A 68 -15.28 16.87 -36.36
CA ARG A 68 -14.76 17.28 -37.68
C ARG A 68 -15.89 17.81 -38.57
N MET A 69 -17.06 17.17 -38.54
CA MET A 69 -18.24 17.63 -39.28
C MET A 69 -18.73 18.99 -38.80
N GLU A 70 -18.77 19.21 -37.49
CA GLU A 70 -19.17 20.49 -36.91
C GLU A 70 -18.22 21.62 -37.34
N SER A 71 -16.90 21.37 -37.23
CA SER A 71 -15.86 22.33 -37.65
C SER A 71 -15.97 22.67 -39.15
N LEU A 72 -16.25 21.68 -40.00
CA LEU A 72 -16.47 21.90 -41.44
C LEU A 72 -17.78 22.65 -41.72
N THR A 73 -18.82 22.40 -40.93
CA THR A 73 -20.11 23.08 -41.06
C THR A 73 -20.00 24.56 -40.69
N GLU A 74 -19.27 24.89 -39.62
CA GLU A 74 -18.97 26.26 -39.25
C GLU A 74 -18.14 26.96 -40.33
N PHE A 75 -17.12 26.28 -40.84
CA PHE A 75 -16.29 26.79 -41.93
C PHE A 75 -17.11 27.08 -43.20
N ALA A 76 -18.05 26.20 -43.57
CA ALA A 76 -18.97 26.44 -44.69
C ALA A 76 -19.90 27.64 -44.44
N LYS A 77 -20.46 27.80 -43.23
CA LYS A 77 -21.30 28.97 -42.89
C LYS A 77 -20.54 30.30 -42.98
N LEU A 78 -19.27 30.32 -42.59
CA LEU A 78 -18.41 31.51 -42.72
C LEU A 78 -18.22 31.88 -44.19
N SER A 79 -18.08 30.89 -45.07
CA SER A 79 -18.03 31.12 -46.52
C SER A 79 -19.35 31.67 -47.09
N GLU A 80 -20.51 31.26 -46.57
CA GLU A 80 -21.83 31.78 -47.01
C GLU A 80 -22.09 33.24 -46.59
N THR A 81 -21.45 33.72 -45.54
CA THR A 81 -21.67 35.08 -45.00
C THR A 81 -20.82 36.11 -45.73
N SER A 82 -19.73 35.65 -46.33
CA SER A 82 -18.75 36.43 -47.08
C SER A 82 -18.99 36.16 -48.55
N ASN A 83 -19.92 36.90 -49.18
CA ASN A 83 -20.39 36.64 -50.57
C ASN A 83 -19.27 36.46 -51.62
N ILE A 84 -18.01 36.83 -51.31
CA ILE A 84 -16.78 36.38 -51.97
C ILE A 84 -15.71 36.25 -50.88
N MET A 85 -15.46 35.05 -50.37
CA MET A 85 -14.33 34.81 -49.45
C MET A 85 -13.01 35.03 -50.19
N SER A 86 -12.18 35.97 -49.72
CA SER A 86 -10.91 36.30 -50.40
C SER A 86 -9.92 35.13 -50.35
N ASP A 87 -8.96 35.09 -51.29
CA ASP A 87 -7.96 34.01 -51.34
C ASP A 87 -7.14 33.93 -50.04
N ASN A 88 -6.85 35.08 -49.42
CA ASN A 88 -6.14 35.16 -48.14
C ASN A 88 -6.96 34.63 -46.96
N GLU A 89 -8.27 34.90 -46.91
CA GLU A 89 -9.14 34.37 -45.86
C GLU A 89 -9.33 32.86 -46.00
N TRP A 90 -9.42 32.35 -47.23
CA TRP A 90 -9.44 30.91 -47.49
C TRP A 90 -8.16 30.23 -47.06
N ASP A 91 -7.01 30.75 -47.48
CA ASP A 91 -5.72 30.18 -47.11
C ASP A 91 -5.53 30.15 -45.58
N LEU A 92 -5.85 31.25 -44.89
CA LEU A 92 -5.73 31.35 -43.43
C LEU A 92 -6.64 30.36 -42.69
N LEU A 93 -7.93 30.36 -43.01
CA LEU A 93 -8.92 29.55 -42.29
C LEU A 93 -8.80 28.05 -42.64
N SER A 94 -8.51 27.72 -43.90
CA SER A 94 -8.29 26.33 -44.30
C SER A 94 -6.97 25.77 -43.76
N LYS A 95 -5.88 26.58 -43.64
CA LYS A 95 -4.66 26.19 -42.91
C LYS A 95 -4.96 25.94 -41.44
N ALA A 96 -5.69 26.86 -40.80
CA ALA A 96 -6.05 26.70 -39.39
C ALA A 96 -6.84 25.40 -39.17
N LEU A 97 -7.82 25.10 -40.02
CA LEU A 97 -8.60 23.87 -39.92
C LEU A 97 -7.76 22.62 -40.24
N TYR A 98 -6.95 22.65 -41.29
CA TYR A 98 -6.10 21.53 -41.71
C TYR A 98 -5.04 21.17 -40.66
N TYR A 99 -4.39 22.16 -40.05
CA TYR A 99 -3.36 21.94 -39.03
C TYR A 99 -3.93 21.77 -37.60
N SER A 100 -5.19 22.15 -37.35
CA SER A 100 -5.82 21.99 -36.03
C SER A 100 -5.94 20.53 -35.58
N LYS A 101 -6.05 19.59 -36.53
CA LYS A 101 -6.18 18.15 -36.25
C LYS A 101 -5.35 17.33 -37.23
N GLN A 102 -4.64 16.34 -36.72
CA GLN A 102 -3.95 15.35 -37.56
C GLN A 102 -4.97 14.46 -38.30
N GLY A 103 -4.57 13.88 -39.44
CA GLY A 103 -5.39 12.95 -40.22
C GLY A 103 -6.20 13.56 -41.37
N TYR A 104 -6.22 14.89 -41.53
CA TYR A 104 -6.75 15.51 -42.75
C TYR A 104 -5.81 15.26 -43.93
N HIS A 105 -6.34 14.70 -45.01
CA HIS A 105 -5.58 14.53 -46.25
C HIS A 105 -5.64 15.80 -47.10
N SER A 106 -6.85 16.34 -47.33
CA SER A 106 -7.04 17.62 -48.00
C SER A 106 -8.40 18.25 -47.63
N ILE A 107 -8.46 19.58 -47.68
CA ILE A 107 -9.71 20.36 -47.61
C ILE A 107 -9.89 21.06 -48.96
N VAL A 108 -11.05 20.88 -49.58
CA VAL A 108 -11.30 21.28 -50.97
C VAL A 108 -12.63 22.02 -51.05
N TRP A 109 -12.66 23.16 -51.75
CA TRP A 109 -13.91 23.80 -52.16
C TRP A 109 -14.17 23.44 -53.61
N VAL A 110 -15.33 22.83 -53.88
CA VAL A 110 -15.77 22.46 -55.22
C VAL A 110 -17.04 23.22 -55.62
N ASP A 111 -17.23 23.43 -56.92
CA ASP A 111 -18.45 24.00 -57.47
C ASP A 111 -19.62 22.99 -57.50
N SER A 112 -20.80 23.42 -57.97
CA SER A 112 -21.98 22.56 -58.10
C SER A 112 -21.83 21.37 -59.09
N SER A 113 -20.74 21.34 -59.86
CA SER A 113 -20.33 20.28 -60.78
C SER A 113 -19.12 19.47 -60.25
N PHE A 114 -18.73 19.69 -58.99
CA PHE A 114 -17.58 19.07 -58.31
C PHE A 114 -16.20 19.42 -58.87
N HIS A 115 -16.07 20.49 -59.66
CA HIS A 115 -14.75 21.00 -60.05
C HIS A 115 -14.11 21.73 -58.88
N VAL A 116 -12.83 21.46 -58.63
CA VAL A 116 -12.06 22.07 -57.55
C VAL A 116 -11.86 23.56 -57.84
N LEU A 117 -12.42 24.41 -56.98
CA LEU A 117 -12.22 25.85 -56.98
C LEU A 117 -11.00 26.24 -56.16
N ARG A 118 -10.85 25.64 -54.97
CA ARG A 118 -9.73 25.90 -54.04
C ARG A 118 -9.39 24.64 -53.24
N ARG A 119 -8.14 24.53 -52.77
CA ARG A 119 -7.67 23.40 -51.96
C ARG A 119 -6.65 23.81 -50.91
N MET A 120 -6.50 22.98 -49.89
CA MET A 120 -5.47 23.07 -48.85
C MET A 120 -4.91 21.66 -48.61
N PRO A 121 -3.58 21.43 -48.78
CA PRO A 121 -2.51 22.38 -49.14
C PRO A 121 -2.49 22.84 -50.63
N ILE A 122 -1.86 23.99 -50.93
CA ILE A 122 -2.02 24.72 -52.20
C ILE A 122 -1.18 24.16 -53.39
N GLU A 123 0.09 23.77 -53.29
CA GLU A 123 0.86 23.24 -54.46
C GLU A 123 2.13 22.44 -54.10
N GLY A 124 2.45 21.36 -54.84
CA GLY A 124 3.78 20.72 -54.87
C GLY A 124 3.94 19.23 -54.49
N SER A 125 2.91 18.47 -54.12
CA SER A 125 3.03 17.02 -53.84
C SER A 125 1.92 16.21 -54.51
N GLU A 126 2.24 15.03 -55.01
CA GLU A 126 1.32 14.03 -55.60
C GLU A 126 0.14 13.64 -54.67
N THR A 127 0.15 14.08 -53.41
CA THR A 127 -0.89 13.78 -52.41
C THR A 127 -2.21 14.53 -52.60
N ALA A 128 -2.27 15.66 -53.29
CA ALA A 128 -3.52 16.43 -53.41
C ALA A 128 -4.32 16.17 -54.71
N ILE A 129 -3.74 15.42 -55.66
CA ILE A 129 -4.35 15.10 -56.96
C ILE A 129 -4.96 13.68 -56.96
N ASP A 130 -4.71 12.91 -55.89
CA ASP A 130 -4.98 11.49 -55.83
C ASP A 130 -6.48 11.13 -55.77
N PHE A 131 -7.37 12.11 -55.60
CA PHE A 131 -8.83 11.91 -55.60
C PHE A 131 -9.46 12.83 -56.64
N ASP A 132 -9.72 12.32 -57.85
CA ASP A 132 -10.53 13.02 -58.84
C ASP A 132 -12.01 13.00 -58.42
N LEU A 133 -12.41 14.02 -57.66
CA LEU A 133 -13.78 14.17 -57.13
C LEU A 133 -14.83 14.36 -58.24
N ALA A 134 -14.43 14.77 -59.45
CA ALA A 134 -15.34 15.00 -60.57
C ALA A 134 -15.64 13.72 -61.37
N SER A 135 -14.70 12.76 -61.45
CA SER A 135 -14.90 11.48 -62.15
C SER A 135 -15.43 10.34 -61.28
N GLN A 136 -15.53 10.53 -59.95
CA GLN A 136 -16.04 9.50 -59.05
C GLN A 136 -17.59 9.45 -59.03
N PRO A 137 -18.23 8.29 -59.33
CA PRO A 137 -19.69 8.13 -59.30
C PRO A 137 -20.34 8.49 -57.95
N MET A 138 -19.53 8.43 -56.89
CA MET A 138 -19.94 8.60 -55.51
C MET A 138 -20.13 10.09 -55.10
N ALA A 139 -19.47 11.04 -55.76
CA ALA A 139 -19.70 12.48 -55.55
C ALA A 139 -21.08 12.91 -56.12
N LEU A 140 -21.47 12.35 -57.26
CA LEU A 140 -22.81 12.52 -57.84
C LEU A 140 -23.91 11.99 -56.89
N LEU A 141 -23.61 10.88 -56.19
CA LEU A 141 -24.47 10.28 -55.18
C LEU A 141 -24.65 11.19 -53.96
N ALA A 142 -23.62 11.95 -53.57
CA ALA A 142 -23.73 12.99 -52.53
C ALA A 142 -24.71 14.10 -52.94
N LYS A 143 -24.65 14.58 -54.19
CA LYS A 143 -25.57 15.58 -54.72
C LYS A 143 -27.03 15.08 -54.75
N LEU A 144 -27.24 13.83 -55.15
CA LEU A 144 -28.56 13.20 -55.15
C LEU A 144 -29.10 13.01 -53.71
N LYS A 145 -28.26 12.56 -52.77
CA LYS A 145 -28.62 12.44 -51.34
C LYS A 145 -28.98 13.80 -50.73
N TYR A 146 -28.26 14.87 -51.06
CA TYR A 146 -28.60 16.23 -50.64
C TYR A 146 -30.00 16.63 -51.12
N GLN A 147 -30.27 16.43 -52.41
CA GLN A 147 -31.55 16.80 -53.05
C GLN A 147 -32.74 15.99 -52.51
N GLN A 148 -32.53 14.75 -52.07
CA GLN A 148 -33.58 13.88 -51.53
C GLN A 148 -33.80 14.01 -50.01
N GLN A 149 -32.74 14.22 -49.22
CA GLN A 149 -32.79 14.12 -47.74
C GLN A 149 -32.70 15.47 -47.02
N ASN A 150 -32.46 16.59 -47.73
CA ASN A 150 -32.31 17.93 -47.15
C ASN A 150 -31.27 17.99 -45.99
N SER A 151 -30.30 17.07 -45.99
CA SER A 151 -29.31 16.92 -44.94
C SER A 151 -28.16 17.92 -45.09
N LYS A 152 -27.68 18.46 -43.96
CA LYS A 152 -26.69 19.54 -43.92
C LYS A 152 -25.23 19.08 -44.12
N VAL A 153 -24.95 17.78 -44.00
CA VAL A 153 -23.61 17.19 -44.17
C VAL A 153 -23.77 15.80 -44.75
N ILE A 154 -22.89 15.40 -45.66
CA ILE A 154 -22.93 14.09 -46.34
C ILE A 154 -21.56 13.46 -46.26
N ALA A 155 -21.44 12.25 -45.74
CA ALA A 155 -20.22 11.46 -45.80
C ALA A 155 -20.32 10.45 -46.95
N VAL A 156 -19.21 10.16 -47.62
CA VAL A 156 -19.13 9.17 -48.69
C VAL A 156 -17.75 8.50 -48.68
N PRO A 157 -17.64 7.16 -48.70
CA PRO A 157 -16.36 6.49 -48.84
C PRO A 157 -15.73 6.79 -50.22
N LEU A 158 -14.43 7.06 -50.23
CA LEU A 158 -13.64 7.38 -51.42
C LEU A 158 -12.49 6.39 -51.59
N THR A 159 -12.03 6.22 -52.83
CA THR A 159 -10.79 5.48 -53.13
C THR A 159 -9.90 6.38 -53.97
N SER A 160 -8.62 6.52 -53.62
CA SER A 160 -7.66 7.32 -54.37
C SER A 160 -7.24 6.58 -55.66
N ILE A 161 -6.65 7.30 -56.61
CA ILE A 161 -6.11 6.77 -57.86
C ILE A 161 -5.07 5.67 -57.59
N ASN A 162 -4.33 5.79 -56.49
CA ASN A 162 -3.36 4.80 -56.00
C ASN A 162 -3.99 3.63 -55.20
N GLY A 163 -5.32 3.56 -55.09
CA GLY A 163 -6.04 2.48 -54.41
C GLY A 163 -6.21 2.65 -52.90
N ASN A 164 -5.79 3.79 -52.33
CA ASN A 164 -5.95 4.08 -50.90
C ASN A 164 -7.41 4.41 -50.56
N ARG A 165 -7.94 3.85 -49.47
CA ARG A 165 -9.32 4.10 -49.05
C ARG A 165 -9.41 5.29 -48.11
N GLY A 166 -10.47 6.08 -48.27
CA GLY A 166 -10.73 7.28 -47.48
C GLY A 166 -12.21 7.59 -47.34
N LEU A 167 -12.50 8.72 -46.70
CA LEU A 167 -13.84 9.26 -46.48
C LEU A 167 -13.88 10.72 -46.93
N GLY A 168 -14.82 11.04 -47.81
CA GLY A 168 -15.17 12.40 -48.19
C GLY A 168 -16.34 12.89 -47.36
N ILE A 169 -16.17 13.99 -46.63
CA ILE A 169 -17.25 14.67 -45.90
C ILE A 169 -17.58 15.96 -46.65
N TYR A 170 -18.79 16.06 -47.17
CA TYR A 170 -19.30 17.13 -48.01
C TYR A 170 -20.28 18.01 -47.22
N VAL A 171 -20.02 19.32 -47.22
CA VAL A 171 -20.89 20.33 -46.63
C VAL A 171 -21.32 21.31 -47.73
N PRO A 172 -22.62 21.48 -47.99
CA PRO A 172 -23.11 22.38 -49.04
C PRO A 172 -22.89 23.85 -48.65
N VAL A 173 -22.56 24.67 -49.64
CA VAL A 173 -22.49 26.13 -49.53
C VAL A 173 -23.68 26.74 -50.27
N LEU A 174 -24.52 27.49 -49.57
CA LEU A 174 -25.76 28.07 -50.10
C LEU A 174 -25.58 29.54 -50.51
N ASN A 175 -26.06 29.88 -51.70
CA ASN A 175 -26.11 31.29 -52.14
C ASN A 175 -27.39 31.98 -51.63
N LYS A 176 -27.25 33.10 -50.91
CA LYS A 176 -28.37 33.86 -50.31
C LYS A 176 -28.99 34.92 -51.23
N THR A 177 -28.46 35.15 -52.43
CA THR A 177 -28.90 36.27 -53.31
C THR A 177 -30.10 35.95 -54.21
N LEU A 178 -30.61 34.71 -54.22
CA LEU A 178 -31.77 34.29 -54.99
C LEU A 178 -32.92 33.85 -54.07
N THR A 179 -34.17 34.09 -54.47
CA THR A 179 -35.40 33.73 -53.72
C THR A 179 -35.59 32.21 -53.55
N SER A 180 -34.75 31.37 -54.16
CA SER A 180 -34.62 29.95 -53.87
C SER A 180 -33.19 29.60 -53.42
N LYS A 181 -33.06 28.80 -52.35
CA LYS A 181 -31.77 28.30 -51.83
C LYS A 181 -31.13 27.37 -52.86
N LYS A 182 -30.31 27.92 -53.75
CA LYS A 182 -29.55 27.14 -54.74
C LYS A 182 -28.15 26.85 -54.17
N VAL A 183 -27.72 25.60 -54.25
CA VAL A 183 -26.37 25.17 -53.84
C VAL A 183 -25.37 25.72 -54.85
N GLU A 184 -24.40 26.49 -54.35
CA GLU A 184 -23.32 27.07 -55.15
C GLU A 184 -22.17 26.08 -55.35
N GLY A 185 -21.92 25.27 -54.32
CA GLY A 185 -20.87 24.26 -54.31
C GLY A 185 -20.81 23.52 -52.97
N PHE A 186 -19.72 22.79 -52.74
CA PHE A 186 -19.48 22.05 -51.51
C PHE A 186 -18.09 22.32 -50.97
N ILE A 187 -17.97 22.39 -49.64
CA ILE A 187 -16.68 22.21 -48.98
C ILE A 187 -16.55 20.73 -48.63
N VAL A 188 -15.46 20.13 -49.10
CA VAL A 188 -15.18 18.71 -49.01
C VAL A 188 -13.93 18.50 -48.18
N ASN A 189 -14.03 17.63 -47.20
CA ASN A 189 -12.90 17.15 -46.45
C ASN A 189 -12.58 15.71 -46.85
N VAL A 190 -11.33 15.43 -47.19
CA VAL A 190 -10.87 14.08 -47.52
C VAL A 190 -10.03 13.56 -46.35
N LEU A 191 -10.42 12.40 -45.82
CA LEU A 191 -9.72 11.66 -44.79
C LEU A 191 -9.20 10.35 -45.38
N LEU A 192 -7.93 10.02 -45.17
CA LEU A 192 -7.40 8.70 -45.49
C LEU A 192 -7.46 7.82 -44.25
N PHE A 193 -8.05 6.62 -44.35
CA PHE A 193 -8.31 5.80 -43.16
C PHE A 193 -7.03 5.37 -42.43
N ASP A 194 -5.96 5.02 -43.14
CA ASP A 194 -4.72 4.56 -42.51
C ASP A 194 -4.04 5.62 -41.61
N PRO A 195 -3.71 6.83 -42.11
CA PRO A 195 -3.15 7.88 -41.26
C PRO A 195 -4.17 8.41 -40.24
N TYR A 196 -5.46 8.43 -40.58
CA TYR A 196 -6.51 8.85 -39.66
C TYR A 196 -6.57 7.94 -38.43
N ILE A 197 -6.67 6.62 -38.62
CA ILE A 197 -6.79 5.67 -37.51
C ILE A 197 -5.53 5.66 -36.64
N LYS A 198 -4.34 5.74 -37.24
CA LYS A 198 -3.07 5.86 -36.48
C LYS A 198 -2.95 7.17 -35.70
N SER A 199 -3.62 8.24 -36.14
CA SER A 199 -3.62 9.53 -35.44
C SER A 199 -4.65 9.60 -34.31
N VAL A 200 -5.78 8.91 -34.45
CA VAL A 200 -6.91 8.99 -33.51
C VAL A 200 -6.83 7.91 -32.43
N LEU A 201 -6.31 6.72 -32.75
CA LEU A 201 -6.21 5.61 -31.80
C LEU A 201 -4.80 5.49 -31.19
N PRO A 202 -4.68 5.17 -29.90
CA PRO A 202 -3.39 4.95 -29.26
C PRO A 202 -2.61 3.78 -29.86
N THR A 203 -1.29 3.92 -29.96
CA THR A 203 -0.40 2.92 -30.58
C THR A 203 -0.41 1.56 -29.86
N TYR A 204 -0.58 1.54 -28.54
CA TYR A 204 -0.63 0.28 -27.77
C TYR A 204 -1.85 -0.58 -28.14
N LEU A 205 -2.98 0.05 -28.48
CA LEU A 205 -4.21 -0.65 -28.83
C LEU A 205 -4.04 -1.41 -30.15
N LEU A 206 -3.38 -0.77 -31.12
CA LEU A 206 -3.02 -1.38 -32.40
C LEU A 206 -1.96 -2.48 -32.27
N ALA A 207 -1.16 -2.48 -31.20
CA ALA A 207 -0.20 -3.54 -30.91
C ALA A 207 -0.86 -4.79 -30.28
N GLU A 208 -1.88 -4.61 -29.43
CA GLU A 208 -2.55 -5.69 -28.70
C GLU A 208 -3.73 -6.31 -29.47
N TYR A 209 -4.37 -5.54 -30.36
CA TYR A 209 -5.58 -5.93 -31.07
C TYR A 209 -5.48 -5.68 -32.58
N LYS A 210 -6.00 -6.62 -33.36
CA LYS A 210 -6.23 -6.45 -34.80
C LYS A 210 -7.55 -5.72 -35.01
N LEU A 211 -7.48 -4.53 -35.59
CA LEU A 211 -8.63 -3.70 -35.91
C LEU A 211 -9.01 -3.82 -37.39
N THR A 212 -10.31 -3.99 -37.65
CA THR A 212 -10.91 -3.86 -38.99
C THR A 212 -12.15 -2.98 -38.90
N LEU A 213 -12.29 -2.02 -39.83
CA LEU A 213 -13.46 -1.14 -39.91
C LEU A 213 -14.26 -1.40 -41.18
N PHE A 214 -15.59 -1.36 -41.04
CA PHE A 214 -16.55 -1.46 -42.12
C PHE A 214 -17.51 -0.27 -42.11
N ILE A 215 -17.94 0.16 -43.29
CA ILE A 215 -18.99 1.15 -43.50
C ILE A 215 -19.99 0.55 -44.49
N ASP A 216 -21.26 0.45 -44.11
CA ASP A 216 -22.31 -0.18 -44.93
C ASP A 216 -21.88 -1.55 -45.47
N ASP A 217 -21.33 -2.39 -44.59
CA ASP A 217 -20.78 -3.72 -44.86
C ASP A 217 -19.56 -3.77 -45.81
N GLN A 218 -19.07 -2.63 -46.28
CA GLN A 218 -17.82 -2.54 -47.03
C GLN A 218 -16.64 -2.34 -46.09
N LYS A 219 -15.66 -3.24 -46.17
CA LYS A 219 -14.38 -3.11 -45.43
C LYS A 219 -13.69 -1.82 -45.88
N VAL A 220 -13.36 -0.90 -44.98
CA VAL A 220 -12.70 0.38 -45.31
C VAL A 220 -11.28 0.50 -44.77
N TYR A 221 -10.99 -0.13 -43.63
CA TYR A 221 -9.66 -0.16 -43.00
C TYR A 221 -9.36 -1.53 -42.41
N SER A 222 -8.09 -1.93 -42.45
CA SER A 222 -7.62 -3.13 -41.77
C SER A 222 -6.13 -3.07 -41.58
N ASP A 223 -5.70 -3.40 -40.38
CA ASP A 223 -4.29 -3.50 -40.03
C ASP A 223 -3.63 -4.80 -40.55
N GLN A 224 -4.30 -5.52 -41.46
CA GLN A 224 -3.81 -6.77 -42.03
C GLN A 224 -3.28 -6.61 -43.45
N THR A 225 -2.08 -7.15 -43.70
CA THR A 225 -1.67 -7.53 -45.05
C THR A 225 -2.39 -8.83 -45.47
N LYS A 226 -3.44 -8.66 -46.31
CA LYS A 226 -4.01 -9.63 -47.27
C LYS A 226 -4.78 -10.90 -46.85
N HIS A 227 -4.97 -11.29 -45.59
CA HIS A 227 -5.84 -12.44 -45.26
C HIS A 227 -6.89 -12.17 -44.18
N PRO A 228 -8.20 -12.35 -44.45
CA PRO A 228 -9.24 -12.13 -43.46
C PRO A 228 -9.10 -13.11 -42.29
N PRO A 229 -9.40 -12.70 -41.05
CA PRO A 229 -9.43 -13.63 -39.93
C PRO A 229 -10.61 -14.59 -40.14
N THR A 230 -10.32 -15.88 -40.22
CA THR A 230 -11.32 -16.95 -40.00
C THR A 230 -11.98 -16.70 -38.66
N SER A 231 -13.32 -16.64 -38.64
CA SER A 231 -14.16 -16.40 -37.45
C SER A 231 -13.63 -17.08 -36.20
N GLY A 232 -12.91 -16.32 -35.37
CA GLY A 232 -12.39 -16.77 -34.09
C GLY A 232 -13.40 -16.49 -32.98
N THR A 233 -13.37 -17.29 -31.93
CA THR A 233 -14.25 -17.19 -30.74
C THR A 233 -14.25 -15.81 -30.05
N TRP A 234 -13.23 -14.98 -30.31
CA TRP A 234 -13.03 -13.67 -29.69
C TRP A 234 -13.24 -12.48 -30.64
N ASP A 235 -13.86 -12.68 -31.80
CA ASP A 235 -14.33 -11.58 -32.65
C ASP A 235 -15.36 -10.75 -31.88
N ARG A 236 -15.12 -9.44 -31.74
CA ARG A 236 -16.05 -8.51 -31.11
C ARG A 236 -16.33 -7.35 -32.03
N GLN A 237 -17.61 -6.99 -32.08
CA GLN A 237 -18.13 -6.03 -33.03
C GLN A 237 -18.88 -4.95 -32.28
N ALA A 238 -18.51 -3.70 -32.52
CA ALA A 238 -19.23 -2.53 -32.05
C ALA A 238 -19.68 -1.74 -33.28
N ALA A 239 -20.97 -1.39 -33.35
CA ALA A 239 -21.53 -0.64 -34.47
C ALA A 239 -22.16 0.68 -34.02
N PHE A 240 -22.10 1.67 -34.88
CA PHE A 240 -22.70 3.00 -34.71
C PHE A 240 -23.19 3.53 -36.05
N GLU A 241 -24.06 4.53 -36.01
CA GLU A 241 -24.64 5.12 -37.22
C GLU A 241 -24.29 6.60 -37.28
N ILE A 242 -23.67 7.03 -38.38
CA ILE A 242 -23.36 8.44 -38.64
C ILE A 242 -23.87 8.77 -40.05
N LEU A 243 -24.70 9.81 -40.15
CA LEU A 243 -25.21 10.33 -41.43
C LEU A 243 -25.88 9.26 -42.31
N GLY A 244 -26.58 8.30 -41.69
CA GLY A 244 -27.26 7.20 -42.39
C GLY A 244 -26.31 6.14 -42.97
N GLN A 245 -25.05 6.11 -42.52
CA GLN A 245 -24.09 5.04 -42.79
C GLN A 245 -23.86 4.24 -41.52
N ARG A 246 -23.88 2.91 -41.64
CA ARG A 246 -23.59 2.00 -40.54
C ARG A 246 -22.09 1.73 -40.47
N TRP A 247 -21.46 2.22 -39.42
CA TRP A 247 -20.07 1.95 -39.09
C TRP A 247 -19.98 0.73 -38.19
N GLN A 248 -19.00 -0.14 -38.46
CA GLN A 248 -18.76 -1.32 -37.67
C GLN A 248 -17.27 -1.51 -37.42
N VAL A 249 -16.93 -1.61 -36.14
CA VAL A 249 -15.58 -1.86 -35.61
C VAL A 249 -15.50 -3.33 -35.27
N ASN A 250 -14.58 -4.06 -35.88
CA ASN A 250 -14.27 -5.45 -35.53
C ASN A 250 -12.87 -5.51 -34.89
N LEU A 251 -12.80 -6.07 -33.67
CA LEU A 251 -11.57 -6.32 -32.94
C LEU A 251 -11.31 -7.81 -32.72
N VAL A 252 -10.06 -8.21 -32.92
CA VAL A 252 -9.55 -9.54 -32.58
C VAL A 252 -8.23 -9.41 -31.80
N PRO A 253 -8.10 -9.99 -30.59
CA PRO A 253 -6.86 -9.93 -29.82
C PRO A 253 -5.70 -10.69 -30.50
N ASN A 254 -4.47 -10.18 -30.38
CA ASN A 254 -3.26 -10.80 -30.94
C ASN A 254 -2.81 -12.06 -30.16
N ASN A 255 -2.06 -12.95 -30.81
CA ASN A 255 -1.55 -14.19 -30.20
C ASN A 255 -0.56 -13.93 -29.03
N GLU A 256 0.04 -12.74 -28.95
CA GLU A 256 0.93 -12.33 -27.85
C GLU A 256 0.18 -11.82 -26.59
N PHE A 257 -1.14 -11.62 -26.65
CA PHE A 257 -1.95 -11.21 -25.50
C PHE A 257 -2.22 -12.39 -24.53
N ARG A 258 -2.17 -13.63 -25.02
CA ARG A 258 -2.48 -14.84 -24.22
C ARG A 258 -1.43 -15.24 -23.17
N PRO A 259 -0.11 -15.15 -23.39
CA PRO A 259 0.86 -15.71 -22.45
C PRO A 259 1.06 -14.88 -21.16
N PHE A 260 0.71 -13.59 -21.15
CA PHE A 260 1.09 -12.68 -20.05
C PHE A 260 0.34 -12.96 -18.74
N ILE A 261 -0.83 -13.60 -18.79
CA ILE A 261 -1.65 -13.91 -17.61
C ILE A 261 -1.34 -15.31 -17.01
N LEU A 262 -0.64 -16.19 -17.72
CA LEU A 262 -0.84 -17.65 -17.55
C LEU A 262 0.26 -18.49 -16.85
N PHE A 263 1.54 -18.10 -16.77
CA PHE A 263 2.58 -19.14 -16.62
C PHE A 263 3.01 -19.58 -15.19
N ARG A 264 2.78 -18.81 -14.12
CA ARG A 264 3.34 -19.16 -12.78
C ARG A 264 2.40 -19.89 -11.81
N MET A 265 1.09 -19.67 -11.88
CA MET A 265 0.14 -20.25 -10.93
C MET A 265 -0.20 -21.71 -11.26
N PHE A 266 -0.13 -22.07 -12.55
CA PHE A 266 -0.56 -23.36 -13.09
C PHE A 266 0.34 -24.54 -12.66
N SER A 267 1.66 -24.37 -12.69
CA SER A 267 2.63 -25.43 -12.37
C SER A 267 2.70 -25.77 -10.87
N LEU A 268 2.49 -24.78 -10.01
CA LEU A 268 2.54 -24.95 -8.54
C LEU A 268 1.38 -25.78 -8.00
N LEU A 269 0.18 -25.61 -8.55
CA LEU A 269 -1.02 -26.32 -8.09
C LEU A 269 -0.99 -27.81 -8.44
N ILE A 270 -0.43 -28.18 -9.60
CA ILE A 270 -0.28 -29.58 -10.01
C ILE A 270 0.65 -30.35 -9.07
N VAL A 271 1.78 -29.73 -8.69
CA VAL A 271 2.76 -30.35 -7.79
C VAL A 271 2.19 -30.56 -6.38
N LEU A 272 1.43 -29.58 -5.88
CA LEU A 272 0.82 -29.65 -4.55
C LEU A 272 -0.23 -30.76 -4.44
N GLY A 273 -1.03 -30.97 -5.50
CA GLY A 273 -2.04 -32.02 -5.55
C GLY A 273 -1.45 -33.44 -5.48
N ILE A 274 -0.31 -33.68 -6.13
CA ILE A 274 0.36 -34.99 -6.14
C ILE A 274 0.93 -35.32 -4.75
N LEU A 275 1.52 -34.34 -4.05
CA LEU A 275 2.11 -34.53 -2.72
C LEU A 275 1.06 -34.88 -1.64
N LEU A 276 -0.12 -34.26 -1.70
CA LEU A 276 -1.19 -34.48 -0.72
C LEU A 276 -1.72 -35.93 -0.74
N SER A 277 -1.82 -36.53 -1.93
CA SER A 277 -2.33 -37.90 -2.10
C SER A 277 -1.40 -38.96 -1.46
N ILE A 278 -0.09 -38.75 -1.54
CA ILE A 278 0.92 -39.67 -1.00
C ILE A 278 0.88 -39.68 0.54
N PHE A 279 0.71 -38.52 1.17
CA PHE A 279 0.69 -38.38 2.63
C PHE A 279 -0.49 -39.08 3.30
N ILE A 280 -1.68 -38.96 2.71
CA ILE A 280 -2.90 -39.57 3.26
C ILE A 280 -2.78 -41.10 3.29
N THR A 281 -2.17 -41.69 2.27
CA THR A 281 -1.99 -43.14 2.14
C THR A 281 -1.06 -43.70 3.22
N LEU A 282 0.02 -42.99 3.56
CA LEU A 282 1.02 -43.43 4.54
C LEU A 282 0.47 -43.42 5.98
N ALA A 283 -0.35 -42.44 6.33
CA ALA A 283 -0.89 -42.26 7.68
C ALA A 283 -1.88 -43.35 8.11
N VAL A 284 -2.67 -43.89 7.17
CA VAL A 284 -3.68 -44.92 7.45
C VAL A 284 -3.02 -46.28 7.78
N TYR A 285 -1.89 -46.59 7.14
CA TYR A 285 -1.17 -47.85 7.33
C TYR A 285 -0.58 -47.99 8.75
N THR A 286 -0.04 -46.91 9.32
CA THR A 286 0.67 -46.94 10.61
C THR A 286 -0.25 -47.12 11.81
N LEU A 287 -1.51 -46.69 11.73
CA LEU A 287 -2.42 -46.67 12.88
C LEU A 287 -2.96 -48.06 13.26
N MET A 288 -3.02 -48.99 12.31
CA MET A 288 -3.66 -50.30 12.51
C MET A 288 -2.75 -51.35 13.17
N SER A 289 -1.44 -51.26 12.99
CA SER A 289 -0.49 -52.27 13.48
C SER A 289 -0.36 -52.30 15.02
N ALA A 290 -0.70 -51.20 15.70
CA ALA A 290 -0.40 -51.00 17.12
C ALA A 290 -1.41 -51.60 18.13
N ARG A 291 -2.66 -51.89 17.74
CA ARG A 291 -3.76 -52.12 18.72
C ARG A 291 -3.93 -53.56 19.25
N ASN A 292 -3.41 -54.60 18.61
CA ASN A 292 -3.86 -55.98 18.89
C ASN A 292 -3.05 -56.83 19.88
N LYS A 293 -1.85 -56.44 20.33
CA LYS A 293 -0.95 -57.37 21.06
C LYS A 293 -0.93 -57.29 22.58
N THR A 294 -1.79 -56.48 23.23
CA THR A 294 -1.44 -55.94 24.56
C THR A 294 -2.48 -56.07 25.67
N LYS A 295 -3.57 -56.86 25.57
CA LYS A 295 -4.70 -56.72 26.55
C LYS A 295 -4.79 -57.66 27.76
N LEU A 296 -4.41 -58.95 27.77
CA LEU A 296 -4.94 -59.87 28.81
C LEU A 296 -3.96 -60.50 29.82
N THR A 297 -2.70 -60.78 29.49
CA THR A 297 -1.69 -61.32 30.42
C THR A 297 -1.06 -60.19 31.24
N LYS A 298 -1.93 -59.44 31.89
CA LYS A 298 -1.71 -58.03 32.14
C LYS A 298 -1.86 -57.58 33.58
N ASP A 299 -2.44 -58.33 34.51
CA ASP A 299 -2.77 -57.65 35.77
C ASP A 299 -1.99 -58.13 37.01
N ASP A 300 -2.12 -59.37 37.51
CA ASP A 300 -1.56 -59.67 38.85
C ASP A 300 -0.09 -60.09 38.88
N ARG A 301 0.32 -60.98 37.98
CA ARG A 301 1.75 -61.30 37.80
C ARG A 301 2.52 -60.06 37.32
N LYS A 302 1.84 -59.21 36.54
CA LYS A 302 2.36 -57.89 36.20
C LYS A 302 2.61 -57.03 37.40
N LYS A 303 1.88 -57.12 38.52
CA LYS A 303 2.03 -56.18 39.65
C LYS A 303 3.32 -56.37 40.46
N THR A 304 3.68 -57.61 40.81
CA THR A 304 4.90 -57.90 41.57
C THR A 304 6.15 -57.96 40.68
N GLU A 305 6.01 -58.46 39.43
CA GLU A 305 7.04 -58.24 38.40
C GLU A 305 7.17 -56.75 38.07
N GLN A 306 6.10 -55.92 38.15
CA GLN A 306 6.17 -54.46 37.98
C GLN A 306 6.96 -53.81 39.09
N LEU A 307 6.73 -54.13 40.36
CA LEU A 307 7.48 -53.50 41.45
C LEU A 307 8.99 -53.79 41.36
N LEU A 308 9.37 -55.04 41.06
CA LEU A 308 10.77 -55.42 40.85
C LEU A 308 11.36 -54.97 39.49
N LYS A 309 10.53 -54.70 38.46
CA LYS A 309 10.95 -54.03 37.21
C LYS A 309 11.09 -52.52 37.34
N ASN A 310 10.35 -51.91 38.26
CA ASN A 310 10.37 -50.46 38.46
C ASN A 310 11.63 -50.00 39.22
N LEU A 311 12.40 -50.93 39.79
CA LEU A 311 13.74 -50.66 40.28
C LEU A 311 14.70 -50.50 39.08
N PRO A 312 15.47 -49.40 38.98
CA PRO A 312 16.38 -49.13 37.86
C PRO A 312 17.64 -50.01 37.94
N GLY A 313 17.49 -51.33 37.74
CA GLY A 313 18.55 -52.29 37.97
C GLY A 313 18.06 -53.72 38.26
N MET A 314 18.96 -54.56 38.75
CA MET A 314 18.69 -55.94 39.12
C MET A 314 18.82 -56.13 40.63
N ALA A 315 17.76 -56.66 41.26
CA ALA A 315 17.87 -57.23 42.59
C ALA A 315 18.36 -58.68 42.47
N TYR A 316 19.28 -59.09 43.31
CA TYR A 316 19.90 -60.40 43.23
C TYR A 316 20.11 -61.03 44.61
N GLN A 317 20.22 -62.35 44.60
CA GLN A 317 20.78 -63.14 45.68
C GLN A 317 21.84 -64.04 45.08
N ALA A 318 23.06 -63.99 45.62
CA ALA A 318 24.21 -64.72 45.13
C ALA A 318 24.79 -65.59 46.23
N SER A 319 25.32 -66.75 45.85
CA SER A 319 26.12 -67.55 46.76
C SER A 319 27.52 -66.94 46.89
N ASN A 320 28.10 -67.00 48.09
CA ASN A 320 29.48 -66.58 48.35
C ASN A 320 30.54 -67.60 47.84
N ARG A 321 30.25 -68.27 46.73
CA ARG A 321 31.15 -69.24 46.08
C ARG A 321 31.92 -68.57 44.95
N THR A 322 32.99 -69.21 44.50
CA THR A 322 33.85 -68.69 43.42
C THR A 322 33.05 -68.29 42.19
N ASN A 323 33.39 -67.14 41.59
CA ASN A 323 32.68 -66.48 40.49
C ASN A 323 31.21 -66.04 40.75
N ARG A 324 30.70 -66.15 41.98
CA ARG A 324 29.37 -65.65 42.41
C ARG A 324 28.21 -66.19 41.56
N PRO A 325 27.84 -67.47 41.73
CA PRO A 325 26.63 -68.00 41.11
C PRO A 325 25.40 -67.32 41.71
N MET A 326 24.52 -66.85 40.84
CA MET A 326 23.30 -66.16 41.21
C MET A 326 22.22 -67.18 41.55
N ILE A 327 21.74 -67.14 42.79
CA ILE A 327 20.65 -67.97 43.31
C ILE A 327 19.32 -67.44 42.79
N PHE A 328 19.15 -66.11 42.82
CA PHE A 328 17.97 -65.42 42.33
C PHE A 328 18.37 -64.11 41.65
N VAL A 329 17.68 -63.76 40.56
CA VAL A 329 17.77 -62.44 39.93
C VAL A 329 16.39 -61.94 39.49
N SER A 330 16.15 -60.64 39.64
CA SER A 330 14.97 -59.99 39.06
C SER A 330 15.09 -59.91 37.53
N GLU A 331 13.98 -59.68 36.81
CA GLU A 331 14.05 -59.51 35.34
C GLU A 331 14.92 -58.33 34.89
N GLY A 332 15.19 -57.38 35.79
CA GLY A 332 16.13 -56.27 35.56
C GLY A 332 17.54 -56.75 35.18
N CYS A 333 17.92 -58.00 35.48
CA CYS A 333 19.19 -58.61 35.11
C CYS A 333 19.48 -58.57 33.61
N THR A 334 18.45 -58.76 32.79
CA THR A 334 18.60 -58.87 31.33
C THR A 334 18.72 -57.50 30.70
N LEU A 335 17.93 -56.54 31.20
CA LEU A 335 18.09 -55.14 30.84
C LEU A 335 19.48 -54.67 31.20
N LEU A 336 20.01 -55.04 32.38
CA LEU A 336 21.32 -54.64 32.87
C LEU A 336 22.48 -55.34 32.14
N THR A 337 22.41 -56.65 31.87
CA THR A 337 23.59 -57.46 31.46
C THR A 337 23.49 -58.15 30.10
N GLY A 338 22.32 -58.12 29.46
CA GLY A 338 22.05 -58.90 28.25
C GLY A 338 21.93 -60.41 28.45
N TYR A 339 22.22 -60.93 29.65
CA TYR A 339 22.00 -62.33 30.00
C TYR A 339 20.64 -62.52 30.65
N SER A 340 19.99 -63.61 30.29
CA SER A 340 18.66 -63.89 30.80
C SER A 340 18.71 -64.38 32.24
N LYS A 341 17.68 -64.04 32.99
CA LYS A 341 17.39 -64.57 34.33
C LYS A 341 17.61 -66.08 34.43
N LYS A 342 17.11 -66.85 33.45
CA LYS A 342 17.26 -68.32 33.39
C LYS A 342 18.70 -68.79 33.23
N GLN A 343 19.60 -68.01 32.62
CA GLN A 343 21.01 -68.37 32.47
C GLN A 343 21.78 -68.19 33.78
N PHE A 344 21.38 -67.21 34.58
CA PHE A 344 21.88 -66.99 35.92
C PHE A 344 21.32 -68.03 36.91
N GLU A 345 20.01 -68.29 36.89
CA GLU A 345 19.35 -69.29 37.77
C GLU A 345 19.81 -70.74 37.51
N LYS A 346 20.18 -71.06 36.26
CA LYS A 346 20.78 -72.35 35.89
C LYS A 346 22.30 -72.40 36.13
N GLN A 347 22.90 -71.31 36.60
CA GLN A 347 24.33 -71.18 36.91
C GLN A 347 25.28 -71.43 35.72
N ASN A 348 24.80 -71.27 34.49
CA ASN A 348 25.63 -71.35 33.28
C ASN A 348 26.54 -70.13 33.11
N ILE A 349 26.11 -69.02 33.68
CA ILE A 349 26.79 -67.74 33.64
C ILE A 349 26.93 -67.29 35.08
N LEU A 350 28.15 -66.89 35.43
CA LEU A 350 28.54 -66.52 36.77
C LEU A 350 28.83 -65.03 36.76
N TRP A 351 28.29 -64.29 37.73
CA TRP A 351 28.35 -62.83 37.70
C TRP A 351 29.79 -62.29 37.65
N GLY A 352 30.71 -62.96 38.34
CA GLY A 352 32.14 -62.61 38.33
C GLY A 352 32.81 -62.74 36.94
N LYS A 353 32.17 -63.37 35.95
CA LYS A 353 32.69 -63.45 34.58
C LYS A 353 32.18 -62.35 33.65
N LEU A 354 31.20 -61.57 34.08
CA LEU A 354 30.69 -60.42 33.32
C LEU A 354 31.40 -59.13 33.70
N ILE A 355 32.16 -59.13 34.77
CA ILE A 355 32.88 -57.94 35.19
C ILE A 355 34.00 -57.71 34.19
N HIS A 356 34.17 -56.44 33.79
CA HIS A 356 35.25 -56.08 32.89
C HIS A 356 36.59 -56.52 33.49
N PRO A 357 37.50 -57.17 32.74
CA PRO A 357 38.74 -57.72 33.29
C PRO A 357 39.56 -56.73 34.12
N ASP A 358 39.63 -55.47 33.68
CA ASP A 358 40.31 -54.38 34.41
C ASP A 358 39.68 -54.07 35.78
N ASP A 359 38.39 -54.36 35.96
CA ASP A 359 37.63 -54.01 37.16
C ASP A 359 37.51 -55.23 38.11
N ASP A 360 37.73 -56.47 37.64
CA ASP A 360 37.46 -57.73 38.37
C ASP A 360 38.23 -57.87 39.70
N GLU A 361 39.55 -57.65 39.67
CA GLU A 361 40.39 -57.79 40.87
C GLU A 361 39.99 -56.80 41.98
N ARG A 362 39.68 -55.56 41.58
CA ARG A 362 39.20 -54.51 42.49
C ARG A 362 37.86 -54.89 43.10
N VAL A 363 36.91 -55.34 42.29
CA VAL A 363 35.58 -55.74 42.75
C VAL A 363 35.67 -56.90 43.73
N CYS A 364 36.45 -57.94 43.42
CA CYS A 364 36.61 -59.11 44.29
C CYS A 364 37.23 -58.78 45.66
N ARG A 365 38.26 -57.93 45.72
CA ARG A 365 38.88 -57.52 47.01
C ARG A 365 37.88 -56.80 47.91
N THR A 366 37.13 -55.84 47.36
CA THR A 366 36.16 -55.04 48.12
C THR A 366 35.05 -55.90 48.70
N ILE A 367 34.48 -56.81 47.89
CA ILE A 367 33.41 -57.70 48.34
C ILE A 367 33.91 -58.71 49.39
N ASN A 368 35.11 -59.27 49.21
CA ASN A 368 35.71 -60.19 50.20
C ASN A 368 36.01 -59.52 51.54
N GLN A 369 36.42 -58.24 51.53
CA GLN A 369 36.61 -57.47 52.75
C GLN A 369 35.28 -57.24 53.46
N ALA A 370 34.23 -56.87 52.71
CA ALA A 370 32.88 -56.66 53.22
C ALA A 370 32.27 -57.92 53.84
N LEU A 371 32.55 -59.10 53.27
CA LEU A 371 32.17 -60.41 53.81
C LEU A 371 32.84 -60.72 55.16
N LYS A 372 34.14 -60.41 55.32
CA LYS A 372 34.89 -60.64 56.57
C LYS A 372 34.45 -59.70 57.68
N THR A 373 34.17 -58.44 57.33
CA THR A 373 33.72 -57.42 58.30
C THR A 373 32.21 -57.46 58.53
N LYS A 374 31.43 -58.18 57.71
CA LYS A 374 29.95 -58.24 57.71
C LYS A 374 29.28 -56.88 57.54
N HIS A 375 29.79 -56.06 56.62
CA HIS A 375 29.26 -54.72 56.35
C HIS A 375 28.76 -54.60 54.90
N LEU A 376 27.87 -53.63 54.67
CA LEU A 376 27.38 -53.27 53.33
C LEU A 376 28.51 -52.68 52.48
N PHE A 377 28.52 -53.02 51.20
CA PHE A 377 29.46 -52.47 50.22
C PHE A 377 28.74 -51.76 49.08
N GLU A 378 29.41 -50.78 48.49
CA GLU A 378 28.94 -50.03 47.33
C GLU A 378 30.10 -49.79 46.36
N LEU A 379 29.91 -50.08 45.08
CA LEU A 379 30.95 -49.91 44.06
C LEU A 379 30.40 -49.70 42.66
N GLU A 380 31.09 -48.85 41.90
CA GLU A 380 30.86 -48.61 40.48
C GLU A 380 31.88 -49.35 39.63
N TYR A 381 31.38 -50.08 38.65
CA TYR A 381 32.23 -50.84 37.74
C TYR A 381 31.54 -51.12 36.42
N ARG A 382 32.35 -51.55 35.48
CA ARG A 382 31.91 -51.90 34.15
C ARG A 382 31.60 -53.37 34.11
N ILE A 383 30.41 -53.67 33.60
CA ILE A 383 30.09 -55.03 33.16
C ILE A 383 30.16 -55.08 31.64
N ILE A 384 30.74 -56.17 31.18
CA ILE A 384 30.67 -56.61 29.81
C ILE A 384 29.41 -57.46 29.72
N THR A 385 28.42 -56.88 29.07
CA THR A 385 27.20 -57.60 28.76
C THR A 385 27.50 -58.74 27.79
N LYS A 386 26.54 -59.62 27.60
CA LYS A 386 26.65 -60.76 26.66
C LYS A 386 27.14 -60.40 25.26
N ASN A 387 26.87 -59.18 24.84
CA ASN A 387 27.18 -58.69 23.50
C ASN A 387 28.51 -57.93 23.44
N ASN A 388 29.31 -58.04 24.49
CA ASN A 388 30.50 -57.24 24.72
C ASN A 388 30.25 -55.73 24.91
N ASP A 389 29.00 -55.28 25.04
CA ASP A 389 28.74 -53.88 25.38
C ASP A 389 29.12 -53.63 26.83
N VAL A 390 29.78 -52.49 27.05
CA VAL A 390 30.19 -52.07 28.38
C VAL A 390 29.11 -51.20 28.98
N ARG A 391 28.63 -51.56 30.18
CA ARG A 391 27.68 -50.76 30.95
C ARG A 391 28.25 -50.39 32.29
N LEU A 392 27.94 -49.18 32.73
CA LEU A 392 28.37 -48.70 34.03
C LEU A 392 27.29 -49.01 35.05
N VAL A 393 27.65 -49.82 36.04
CA VAL A 393 26.71 -50.29 37.05
C VAL A 393 27.19 -49.91 38.44
N LEU A 394 26.23 -49.57 39.28
CA LEU A 394 26.42 -49.34 40.71
C LEU A 394 25.85 -50.54 41.46
N GLU A 395 26.72 -51.32 42.10
CA GLU A 395 26.28 -52.43 42.96
C GLU A 395 26.31 -52.01 44.41
N ARG A 396 25.21 -52.31 45.11
CA ARG A 396 25.09 -52.18 46.56
C ARG A 396 24.58 -53.50 47.13
N GLY A 397 25.33 -54.10 48.05
CA GLY A 397 25.00 -55.42 48.59
C GLY A 397 25.46 -55.62 50.03
N GLU A 398 24.85 -56.60 50.69
CA GLU A 398 25.19 -57.00 52.05
C GLU A 398 25.21 -58.52 52.21
N PRO A 399 26.03 -59.06 53.14
CA PRO A 399 25.99 -60.47 53.50
C PRO A 399 24.83 -60.80 54.43
N VAL A 400 24.07 -61.84 54.09
CA VAL A 400 22.98 -62.39 54.89
C VAL A 400 23.28 -63.86 55.21
N SER A 401 23.02 -64.30 56.44
CA SER A 401 23.16 -65.71 56.83
C SER A 401 21.99 -66.53 56.31
N SER A 402 22.26 -67.59 55.54
CA SER A 402 21.22 -68.49 55.05
C SER A 402 20.68 -69.40 56.16
N ILE A 403 19.37 -69.42 56.35
CA ILE A 403 18.66 -70.20 57.39
C ILE A 403 18.77 -71.72 57.14
N ILE A 404 19.13 -72.13 55.92
CA ILE A 404 19.04 -73.53 55.49
C ILE A 404 20.36 -74.29 55.70
N ASN A 405 21.53 -73.63 55.61
CA ASN A 405 22.84 -74.31 55.54
C ASN A 405 24.00 -73.63 56.32
N ASP A 406 23.76 -72.59 57.14
CA ASP A 406 24.80 -71.85 57.89
C ASP A 406 25.92 -71.23 57.00
N GLU A 407 25.66 -71.08 55.68
CA GLU A 407 26.49 -70.37 54.71
C GLU A 407 26.01 -68.91 54.53
N PHE A 408 26.95 -67.98 54.30
CA PHE A 408 26.63 -66.59 53.94
C PHE A 408 26.26 -66.46 52.45
N ILE A 409 25.12 -65.82 52.17
CA ILE A 409 24.68 -65.40 50.84
C ILE A 409 24.76 -63.88 50.73
N ILE A 410 24.92 -63.35 49.53
CA ILE A 410 24.97 -61.92 49.27
C ILE A 410 23.66 -61.52 48.63
N GLU A 411 22.96 -60.59 49.23
CA GLU A 411 21.76 -60.02 48.65
C GLU A 411 22.01 -58.55 48.36
N GLY A 412 21.48 -58.07 47.25
CA GLY A 412 21.79 -56.72 46.83
C GLY A 412 21.06 -56.28 45.58
N PHE A 413 21.37 -55.05 45.19
CA PHE A 413 20.81 -54.41 44.01
C PHE A 413 21.93 -53.81 43.17
N ILE A 414 21.83 -53.99 41.86
CA ILE A 414 22.78 -53.48 40.88
C ILE A 414 22.04 -52.56 39.93
N ALA A 415 22.30 -51.27 40.03
CA ALA A 415 21.66 -50.24 39.24
C ALA A 415 22.43 -49.95 37.95
N ASP A 416 21.72 -49.75 36.84
CA ASP A 416 22.32 -49.17 35.63
C ASP A 416 22.33 -47.65 35.79
N ILE A 417 23.51 -47.04 35.90
CA ILE A 417 23.66 -45.59 36.03
C ILE A 417 23.99 -44.91 34.70
N THR A 418 23.97 -45.66 33.59
CA THR A 418 24.29 -45.14 32.26
C THR A 418 23.33 -44.01 31.85
N SER A 419 22.02 -44.14 32.13
CA SER A 419 21.02 -43.11 31.78
C SER A 419 21.09 -41.86 32.66
N ILE A 420 21.52 -41.98 33.92
CA ILE A 420 21.74 -40.83 34.81
C ILE A 420 22.95 -40.05 34.32
N LYS A 421 24.02 -40.75 33.93
CA LYS A 421 25.18 -40.13 33.27
C LYS A 421 24.82 -39.56 31.90
N GLN A 422 23.87 -40.15 31.17
CA GLN A 422 23.35 -39.59 29.94
C GLN A 422 22.48 -38.35 30.20
N ALA A 423 21.66 -38.31 31.24
CA ALA A 423 20.87 -37.13 31.61
C ALA A 423 21.74 -35.95 32.05
N GLU A 424 22.88 -36.22 32.69
CA GLU A 424 23.93 -35.23 32.96
C GLU A 424 24.49 -34.65 31.63
N VAL A 425 24.71 -35.50 30.62
CA VAL A 425 25.08 -35.08 29.27
C VAL A 425 23.94 -34.33 28.56
N ASP A 426 22.69 -34.75 28.71
CA ASP A 426 21.52 -34.12 28.09
C ASP A 426 21.23 -32.74 28.72
N LEU A 427 21.49 -32.58 30.02
CA LEU A 427 21.47 -31.29 30.70
C LEU A 427 22.52 -30.35 30.11
N LEU A 428 23.74 -30.85 29.87
CA LEU A 428 24.78 -30.10 29.18
C LEU A 428 24.34 -29.75 27.74
N GLN A 429 23.63 -30.63 27.04
CA GLN A 429 23.07 -30.35 25.71
C GLN A 429 21.93 -29.33 25.75
N SER A 430 21.03 -29.40 26.75
CA SER A 430 19.95 -28.43 26.94
C SER A 430 20.48 -27.04 27.27
N TYR A 431 21.56 -26.97 28.08
CA TYR A 431 22.31 -25.75 28.32
C TYR A 431 22.90 -25.21 27.02
N ALA A 432 23.55 -26.05 26.22
CA ALA A 432 24.07 -25.67 24.90
C ALA A 432 22.97 -25.20 23.93
N PHE A 433 21.80 -25.84 23.94
CA PHE A 433 20.65 -25.49 23.11
C PHE A 433 20.02 -24.14 23.53
N SER A 434 19.89 -23.89 24.83
CA SER A 434 19.40 -22.59 25.35
C SER A 434 20.34 -21.46 24.96
N GLN A 435 21.66 -21.70 25.05
CA GLN A 435 22.68 -20.76 24.58
C GLN A 435 22.58 -20.52 23.07
N ALA A 436 22.32 -21.57 22.29
CA ALA A 436 22.13 -21.47 20.85
C ALA A 436 20.88 -20.65 20.47
N ILE A 437 19.76 -20.80 21.21
CA ILE A 437 18.55 -19.97 21.01
C ILE A 437 18.88 -18.50 21.23
N VAL A 438 19.46 -18.13 22.38
CA VAL A 438 19.79 -16.74 22.70
C VAL A 438 20.77 -16.14 21.68
N ASN A 439 21.71 -16.93 21.18
CA ASN A 439 22.64 -16.50 20.13
C ASN A 439 22.02 -16.44 18.73
N SER A 440 20.93 -17.17 18.49
CA SER A 440 20.20 -17.15 17.21
C SER A 440 19.16 -16.03 17.09
N VAL A 441 18.78 -15.39 18.20
CA VAL A 441 17.87 -14.23 18.18
C VAL A 441 18.50 -13.09 17.38
N VAL A 442 17.73 -12.52 16.45
CA VAL A 442 18.17 -11.41 15.58
C VAL A 442 18.36 -10.11 16.37
N GLU A 443 17.58 -9.92 17.43
CA GLU A 443 17.69 -8.77 18.31
C GLU A 443 18.83 -8.90 19.31
N ALA A 444 19.40 -7.76 19.70
CA ALA A 444 20.41 -7.71 20.73
C ALA A 444 19.77 -7.98 22.10
N VAL A 445 20.31 -8.97 22.81
CA VAL A 445 19.88 -9.36 24.15
C VAL A 445 21.02 -9.13 25.13
N ILE A 446 20.76 -8.33 26.16
CA ILE A 446 21.72 -8.01 27.21
C ILE A 446 21.09 -8.33 28.56
N THR A 447 21.77 -9.10 29.38
CA THR A 447 21.35 -9.32 30.78
C THR A 447 22.19 -8.46 31.69
N ILE A 448 21.55 -7.68 32.57
CA ILE A 448 22.21 -6.83 33.56
C ILE A 448 21.79 -7.19 34.99
N ASN A 449 22.69 -6.97 35.94
CA ASN A 449 22.36 -7.08 37.36
C ASN A 449 21.64 -5.82 37.89
N ASN A 450 21.29 -5.83 39.17
CA ASN A 450 20.66 -4.71 39.87
C ASN A 450 21.50 -3.41 39.94
N LYS A 451 22.78 -3.43 39.55
CA LYS A 451 23.70 -2.28 39.47
C LYS A 451 23.93 -1.83 38.02
N GLY A 452 23.27 -2.45 37.04
CA GLY A 452 23.44 -2.15 35.61
C GLY A 452 24.73 -2.72 35.01
N LEU A 453 25.38 -3.69 35.66
CA LEU A 453 26.55 -4.38 35.12
C LEU A 453 26.13 -5.49 34.17
N ILE A 454 26.80 -5.59 33.03
CA ILE A 454 26.51 -6.57 31.98
C ILE A 454 26.98 -7.97 32.42
N LEU A 455 26.02 -8.90 32.53
CA LEU A 455 26.21 -10.31 32.87
C LEU A 455 26.21 -11.22 31.63
N SER A 456 25.45 -10.85 30.60
CA SER A 456 25.35 -11.59 29.33
C SER A 456 25.21 -10.62 28.16
N PHE A 457 25.76 -10.98 27.01
CA PHE A 457 25.77 -10.17 25.80
C PHE A 457 25.78 -11.10 24.57
N ASN A 458 24.62 -11.27 23.93
CA ASN A 458 24.48 -12.25 22.84
C ASN A 458 25.20 -11.81 21.54
N ASP A 459 25.32 -12.73 20.59
CA ASP A 459 26.02 -12.47 19.31
C ASP A 459 25.41 -11.32 18.50
N ALA A 460 24.09 -11.13 18.56
CA ALA A 460 23.43 -10.00 17.93
C ALA A 460 23.82 -8.67 18.58
N ALA A 461 23.93 -8.61 19.92
CA ALA A 461 24.43 -7.43 20.64
C ALA A 461 25.90 -7.16 20.28
N GLN A 462 26.73 -8.19 20.12
CA GLN A 462 28.12 -8.04 19.67
C GLN A 462 28.22 -7.43 18.29
N LYS A 463 27.43 -7.92 17.32
CA LYS A 463 27.38 -7.37 15.96
C LYS A 463 26.80 -5.96 15.91
N MET A 464 25.74 -5.70 16.68
CA MET A 464 25.08 -4.40 16.74
C MET A 464 26.00 -3.34 17.35
N PHE A 465 26.57 -3.58 18.53
CA PHE A 465 27.36 -2.54 19.21
C PHE A 465 28.85 -2.55 18.84
N GLY A 466 29.35 -3.60 18.19
CA GLY A 466 30.76 -3.75 17.81
C GLY A 466 31.69 -4.11 18.98
N TYR A 467 31.13 -4.47 20.13
CA TYR A 467 31.89 -4.93 21.31
C TYR A 467 31.85 -6.45 21.40
N THR A 468 32.93 -7.07 21.88
CA THR A 468 32.89 -8.47 22.30
C THR A 468 32.38 -8.59 23.75
N PHE A 469 31.77 -9.71 24.13
CA PHE A 469 31.31 -9.90 25.51
C PHE A 469 32.44 -9.70 26.53
N SER A 470 33.65 -10.19 26.25
CA SER A 470 34.82 -10.02 27.11
C SER A 470 35.21 -8.56 27.35
N GLU A 471 34.94 -7.65 26.41
CA GLU A 471 35.23 -6.23 26.54
C GLU A 471 34.22 -5.48 27.39
N VAL A 472 32.99 -6.00 27.53
CA VAL A 472 31.87 -5.34 28.21
C VAL A 472 31.41 -6.07 29.47
N LYS A 473 31.89 -7.31 29.69
CA LYS A 473 31.63 -8.07 30.91
C LYS A 473 31.98 -7.23 32.14
N ASP A 474 31.05 -7.20 33.10
CA ASP A 474 31.17 -6.45 34.35
C ASP A 474 31.32 -4.92 34.17
N LYS A 475 31.18 -4.38 32.96
CA LYS A 475 31.03 -2.94 32.72
C LYS A 475 29.57 -2.54 32.82
N ASN A 476 29.36 -1.26 33.12
CA ASN A 476 28.01 -0.72 33.18
C ASN A 476 27.44 -0.50 31.77
N VAL A 477 26.18 -0.87 31.58
CA VAL A 477 25.44 -0.80 30.31
C VAL A 477 25.38 0.61 29.70
N LYS A 478 25.53 1.66 30.52
CA LYS A 478 25.60 3.06 30.06
C LYS A 478 26.74 3.36 29.07
N THR A 479 27.70 2.45 28.93
CA THR A 479 28.75 2.54 27.90
C THR A 479 28.17 2.49 26.47
N LEU A 480 27.00 1.88 26.30
CA LEU A 480 26.32 1.70 25.01
C LEU A 480 25.43 2.90 24.62
N ILE A 481 25.45 3.98 25.42
CA ILE A 481 24.58 5.15 25.26
C ILE A 481 25.46 6.42 25.19
N PRO A 482 25.12 7.42 24.33
CA PRO A 482 25.86 8.68 24.27
C PRO A 482 25.85 9.45 25.60
N ARG A 483 26.89 10.25 25.86
CA ARG A 483 27.03 11.03 27.11
C ARG A 483 25.87 12.00 27.36
N SER A 484 25.28 12.57 26.31
CA SER A 484 24.12 13.47 26.39
C SER A 484 22.88 12.82 27.01
N TYR A 485 22.74 11.50 26.95
CA TYR A 485 21.62 10.73 27.52
C TYR A 485 22.01 9.94 28.78
N ASN A 486 23.25 10.12 29.27
CA ASN A 486 23.86 9.30 30.32
C ASN A 486 23.49 9.76 31.75
N GLU A 487 23.20 11.05 31.94
CA GLU A 487 22.97 11.65 33.27
C GLU A 487 21.66 11.18 33.94
N HIS A 488 20.69 10.70 33.15
CA HIS A 488 19.39 10.25 33.67
C HIS A 488 19.23 8.72 33.77
N HIS A 489 20.14 7.92 33.21
CA HIS A 489 19.99 6.46 33.14
C HIS A 489 20.01 5.79 34.53
N ASP A 490 20.98 6.15 35.37
CA ASP A 490 21.11 5.60 36.73
C ASP A 490 19.88 5.99 37.60
N GLN A 491 19.27 7.15 37.32
CA GLN A 491 18.04 7.61 37.98
C GLN A 491 16.82 6.76 37.60
N TYR A 492 16.71 6.26 36.35
CA TYR A 492 15.59 5.39 35.93
C TYR A 492 15.60 4.03 36.65
N LEU A 493 16.77 3.38 36.72
CA LEU A 493 16.92 2.12 37.45
C LEU A 493 16.69 2.31 38.96
N ALA A 494 17.16 3.43 39.52
CA ALA A 494 16.93 3.78 40.92
C ALA A 494 15.46 4.14 41.23
N GLN A 495 14.78 4.82 40.32
CA GLN A 495 13.36 5.18 40.44
C GLN A 495 12.45 3.95 40.31
N TYR A 496 12.80 2.99 39.46
CA TYR A 496 12.11 1.70 39.38
C TYR A 496 12.26 0.89 40.68
N LYS A 497 13.48 0.81 41.25
CA LYS A 497 13.72 0.18 42.56
C LYS A 497 12.86 0.78 43.68
N ARG A 498 12.60 2.10 43.63
CA ARG A 498 11.89 2.82 44.71
C ARG A 498 10.37 2.73 44.60
N THR A 499 9.82 2.67 43.39
CA THR A 499 8.38 2.86 43.19
C THR A 499 7.60 1.56 43.02
N ASN A 500 8.24 0.44 42.64
CA ASN A 500 7.59 -0.84 42.32
C ASN A 500 6.37 -0.70 41.37
N LYS A 501 6.27 0.44 40.67
CA LYS A 501 5.19 0.77 39.74
C LYS A 501 5.75 0.66 38.33
N THR A 502 5.19 -0.27 37.59
CA THR A 502 5.49 -0.55 36.20
C THR A 502 4.93 0.57 35.34
N HIS A 503 5.79 1.45 34.83
CA HIS A 503 5.40 2.34 33.72
C HIS A 503 6.00 1.87 32.37
N ILE A 504 6.77 0.76 32.37
CA ILE A 504 7.75 0.50 31.30
C ILE A 504 7.88 -0.99 30.93
N ILE A 505 7.25 -1.94 31.66
CA ILE A 505 7.32 -3.36 31.29
C ILE A 505 6.42 -3.61 30.07
N GLY A 506 7.04 -3.93 28.93
CA GLY A 506 6.37 -4.37 27.71
C GLY A 506 6.07 -3.28 26.68
N THR A 507 6.24 -1.99 26.99
CA THR A 507 5.85 -0.89 26.09
C THR A 507 6.99 -0.34 25.23
N GLY A 508 8.24 -0.72 25.52
CA GLY A 508 9.40 -0.26 24.77
C GLY A 508 9.62 1.26 24.82
N ARG A 509 10.83 1.72 24.50
CA ARG A 509 11.11 3.15 24.29
C ARG A 509 12.14 3.34 23.20
N GLU A 510 12.01 4.43 22.45
CA GLU A 510 13.04 4.84 21.50
C GLU A 510 14.15 5.61 22.21
N LEU A 511 15.39 5.27 21.89
CA LEU A 511 16.59 5.90 22.41
C LEU A 511 17.66 5.96 21.31
N VAL A 512 18.72 6.72 21.58
CA VAL A 512 19.93 6.69 20.77
C VAL A 512 20.97 5.80 21.44
N ALA A 513 21.41 4.78 20.71
CA ALA A 513 22.52 3.93 21.08
C ALA A 513 23.83 4.45 20.48
N LYS A 514 24.95 3.98 21.02
CA LYS A 514 26.30 4.29 20.54
C LYS A 514 27.10 3.00 20.30
N ARG A 515 27.66 2.85 19.10
CA ARG A 515 28.57 1.74 18.76
C ARG A 515 29.99 2.04 19.24
N LYS A 516 30.86 1.02 19.22
CA LYS A 516 32.28 1.12 19.61
C LYS A 516 33.06 2.15 18.78
N ASP A 517 32.75 2.29 17.49
CA ASP A 517 33.38 3.26 16.58
C ASP A 517 32.96 4.72 16.84
N GLY A 518 31.99 4.94 17.73
CA GLY A 518 31.47 6.25 18.08
C GLY A 518 30.19 6.65 17.33
N THR A 519 29.78 5.90 16.31
CA THR A 519 28.53 6.17 15.57
C THR A 519 27.32 5.98 16.47
N THR A 520 26.31 6.81 16.25
CA THR A 520 25.05 6.76 16.99
C THR A 520 23.91 6.33 16.08
N PHE A 521 22.98 5.55 16.61
CA PHE A 521 21.86 5.02 15.84
C PHE A 521 20.62 4.88 16.74
N PRO A 522 19.41 5.05 16.18
CA PRO A 522 18.19 4.92 16.93
C PRO A 522 17.89 3.44 17.25
N ILE A 523 17.51 3.18 18.49
CA ILE A 523 17.13 1.86 18.98
C ILE A 523 15.76 1.92 19.66
N HIS A 524 15.06 0.81 19.61
CA HIS A 524 13.91 0.53 20.45
C HIS A 524 14.32 -0.45 21.55
N LEU A 525 14.24 0.01 22.81
CA LEU A 525 14.67 -0.71 24.01
C LEU A 525 13.45 -1.19 24.82
N SER A 526 13.42 -2.49 25.10
CA SER A 526 12.45 -3.12 26.01
C SER A 526 13.18 -3.79 27.17
N VAL A 527 12.72 -3.56 28.40
CA VAL A 527 13.36 -4.12 29.61
C VAL A 527 12.36 -4.98 30.37
N SER A 528 12.78 -6.21 30.72
CA SER A 528 12.00 -7.17 31.50
C SER A 528 12.80 -7.66 32.71
N GLU A 529 12.12 -7.94 33.82
CA GLU A 529 12.74 -8.50 35.04
C GLU A 529 12.67 -10.03 35.00
N ILE A 530 13.73 -10.73 35.40
CA ILE A 530 13.73 -12.19 35.54
C ILE A 530 13.10 -12.53 36.90
N PRO A 531 11.93 -13.19 36.94
CA PRO A 531 11.27 -13.52 38.21
C PRO A 531 12.03 -14.61 38.98
N ASN A 532 11.93 -14.58 40.32
CA ASN A 532 12.40 -15.62 41.24
C ASN A 532 13.92 -15.93 41.25
N HIS A 533 14.77 -15.00 40.82
CA HIS A 533 16.22 -15.09 41.01
C HIS A 533 16.64 -14.41 42.34
N GLU A 534 17.61 -14.99 43.09
CA GLU A 534 18.03 -14.48 44.42
C GLU A 534 18.47 -13.00 44.37
N GLU A 535 19.17 -12.63 43.30
CA GLU A 535 19.45 -11.24 42.95
C GLU A 535 18.55 -10.80 41.78
N LYS A 536 17.93 -9.61 41.90
CA LYS A 536 17.16 -9.02 40.80
C LYS A 536 18.03 -8.82 39.55
N MET A 537 17.62 -9.44 38.45
CA MET A 537 18.26 -9.32 37.13
C MET A 537 17.27 -8.79 36.11
N TYR A 538 17.78 -8.08 35.12
CA TYR A 538 16.99 -7.51 34.03
C TYR A 538 17.52 -7.99 32.68
N VAL A 539 16.60 -8.28 31.76
CA VAL A 539 16.88 -8.59 30.35
C VAL A 539 16.45 -7.40 29.52
N GLU A 540 17.39 -6.89 28.73
CA GLU A 540 17.19 -5.81 27.78
C GLU A 540 17.16 -6.40 26.37
N LEU A 541 16.06 -6.13 25.67
CA LEU A 541 15.86 -6.41 24.24
C LEU A 541 16.04 -5.11 23.47
N ILE A 542 16.99 -5.11 22.54
CA ILE A 542 17.36 -3.92 21.78
C ILE A 542 17.21 -4.22 20.29
N ARG A 543 16.36 -3.42 19.63
CA ARG A 543 16.15 -3.45 18.19
C ARG A 543 16.71 -2.19 17.56
N ASP A 544 17.50 -2.33 16.51
CA ASP A 544 17.93 -1.22 15.65
C ASP A 544 16.75 -0.80 14.77
N ILE A 545 16.32 0.46 14.85
CA ILE A 545 15.18 1.00 14.09
C ILE A 545 15.63 1.98 13.00
N THR A 546 16.93 2.01 12.66
CA THR A 546 17.47 2.93 11.64
C THR A 546 16.75 2.77 10.31
N GLN A 547 16.61 1.53 9.81
CA GLN A 547 15.94 1.26 8.54
C GLN A 547 14.44 1.57 8.58
N GLN A 548 13.80 1.36 9.74
CA GLN A 548 12.39 1.70 9.91
C GLN A 548 12.16 3.20 9.77
N ARG A 549 12.99 4.04 10.41
CA ARG A 549 12.90 5.49 10.27
C ARG A 549 13.12 5.96 8.82
N VAL A 550 14.12 5.40 8.14
CA VAL A 550 14.36 5.74 6.72
C VAL A 550 13.13 5.45 5.86
N LEU A 551 12.48 4.30 6.07
CA LEU A 551 11.26 3.95 5.32
C LEU A 551 10.05 4.82 5.69
N GLU A 552 9.92 5.20 6.96
CA GLU A 552 8.86 6.11 7.42
C GLU A 552 9.02 7.53 6.85
N ASP A 553 10.26 8.02 6.76
CA ASP A 553 10.59 9.32 6.14
C ASP A 553 10.34 9.29 4.62
N GLU A 554 10.72 8.21 3.93
CA GLU A 554 10.44 7.99 2.51
C GLU A 554 8.92 7.94 2.24
N ALA A 555 8.17 7.21 3.05
CA ALA A 555 6.72 7.12 2.95
C ALA A 555 6.05 8.50 3.16
N SER A 556 6.52 9.27 4.15
CA SER A 556 6.02 10.63 4.41
C SER A 556 6.28 11.55 3.21
N SER A 557 7.46 11.48 2.60
CA SER A 557 7.80 12.22 1.38
C SER A 557 6.90 11.84 0.20
N HIS A 558 6.60 10.54 0.01
CA HIS A 558 5.70 10.09 -1.04
C HIS A 558 4.26 10.55 -0.83
N ILE A 559 3.77 10.56 0.41
CA ILE A 559 2.44 11.11 0.74
C ILE A 559 2.36 12.60 0.40
N GLU A 560 3.41 13.37 0.70
CA GLU A 560 3.48 14.79 0.33
C GLU A 560 3.46 14.99 -1.20
N GLN A 561 4.18 14.16 -1.96
CA GLN A 561 4.20 14.19 -3.42
C GLN A 561 2.82 13.83 -4.02
N MET A 562 2.14 12.83 -3.46
CA MET A 562 0.78 12.45 -3.88
C MET A 562 -0.22 13.58 -3.60
N ALA A 563 -0.19 14.16 -2.41
CA ALA A 563 -1.05 15.31 -2.06
C ALA A 563 -0.76 16.55 -2.93
N HIS A 564 0.45 16.68 -3.48
CA HIS A 564 0.78 17.71 -4.47
C HIS A 564 0.20 17.39 -5.86
N ALA A 565 0.35 16.15 -6.33
CA ALA A 565 -0.22 15.70 -7.60
C ALA A 565 -1.75 15.82 -7.61
N ASP A 566 -2.42 15.48 -6.52
CA ASP A 566 -3.87 15.64 -6.37
C ASP A 566 -4.32 17.10 -6.47
N ARG A 567 -3.56 18.04 -5.88
CA ARG A 567 -3.82 19.49 -6.01
C ARG A 567 -3.65 19.98 -7.45
N LEU A 568 -2.62 19.51 -8.15
CA LEU A 568 -2.39 19.85 -9.56
C LEU A 568 -3.47 19.26 -10.48
N ASN A 569 -3.91 18.02 -10.22
CA ASN A 569 -4.99 17.40 -10.96
C ASN A 569 -6.32 18.16 -10.78
N ALA A 570 -6.68 18.52 -9.55
CA ALA A 570 -7.86 19.35 -9.28
C ALA A 570 -7.77 20.73 -9.96
N LEU A 571 -6.57 21.33 -10.03
CA LEU A 571 -6.32 22.57 -10.76
C LEU A 571 -6.48 22.39 -12.28
N GLY A 572 -6.05 21.24 -12.81
CA GLY A 572 -6.19 20.85 -14.20
C GLY A 572 -7.66 20.70 -14.63
N GLU A 573 -8.47 20.03 -13.81
CA GLU A 573 -9.93 19.90 -14.03
C GLU A 573 -10.65 21.27 -14.01
N MET A 574 -10.14 22.22 -13.24
CA MET A 574 -10.72 23.56 -13.07
C MET A 574 -10.08 24.63 -13.96
N ALA A 575 -9.11 24.27 -14.81
CA ALA A 575 -8.37 25.21 -15.65
C ALA A 575 -9.30 26.02 -16.57
N ALA A 576 -10.33 25.38 -17.12
CA ALA A 576 -11.33 26.04 -17.97
C ALA A 576 -12.17 27.08 -17.20
N GLY A 577 -12.54 26.78 -15.94
CA GLY A 577 -13.28 27.70 -15.08
C GLY A 577 -12.44 28.91 -14.66
N ILE A 578 -11.18 28.67 -14.30
CA ILE A 578 -10.21 29.73 -13.97
C ILE A 578 -9.96 30.64 -15.17
N ALA A 579 -9.72 30.06 -16.35
CA ALA A 579 -9.53 30.83 -17.58
C ALA A 579 -10.75 31.69 -17.88
N HIS A 580 -11.96 31.16 -17.68
CA HIS A 580 -13.19 31.91 -17.85
C HIS A 580 -13.30 33.08 -16.85
N GLU A 581 -13.01 32.86 -15.57
CA GLU A 581 -13.05 33.89 -14.54
C GLU A 581 -11.99 34.99 -14.71
N ILE A 582 -10.83 34.69 -15.29
CA ILE A 582 -9.77 35.67 -15.60
C ILE A 582 -10.12 36.46 -16.86
N ASN A 583 -10.66 35.80 -17.87
CA ASN A 583 -11.01 36.45 -19.14
C ASN A 583 -12.16 37.45 -18.99
N GLN A 584 -13.08 37.23 -18.05
CA GLN A 584 -14.20 38.14 -17.77
C GLN A 584 -13.74 39.59 -17.41
N PRO A 585 -12.94 39.82 -16.34
CA PRO A 585 -12.48 41.17 -16.00
C PRO A 585 -11.54 41.75 -17.07
N LEU A 586 -10.71 40.94 -17.72
CA LEU A 586 -9.84 41.41 -18.82
C LEU A 586 -10.64 41.93 -20.01
N THR A 587 -11.72 41.24 -20.38
CA THR A 587 -12.63 41.67 -21.45
C THR A 587 -13.31 42.99 -21.08
N ALA A 588 -13.74 43.14 -19.83
CA ALA A 588 -14.34 44.37 -19.34
C ALA A 588 -13.34 45.55 -19.33
N ILE A 589 -12.09 45.33 -18.92
CA ILE A 589 -11.01 46.33 -18.98
C ILE A 589 -10.79 46.79 -20.42
N SER A 590 -10.70 45.85 -21.37
CA SER A 590 -10.53 46.15 -22.79
C SER A 590 -11.68 47.00 -23.33
N LEU A 591 -12.92 46.64 -23.00
CA LEU A 591 -14.13 47.37 -23.41
C LEU A 591 -14.18 48.79 -22.83
N PHE A 592 -13.92 48.95 -21.53
CA PHE A 592 -13.91 50.28 -20.89
C PHE A 592 -12.79 51.15 -21.43
N SER A 593 -11.63 50.57 -21.75
CA SER A 593 -10.50 51.28 -22.33
C SER A 593 -10.81 51.78 -23.75
N GLN A 594 -11.44 50.95 -24.59
CA GLN A 594 -11.93 51.37 -25.92
C GLN A 594 -13.01 52.47 -25.82
N THR A 595 -13.92 52.34 -24.86
CA THR A 595 -14.97 53.35 -24.62
C THR A 595 -14.37 54.68 -24.17
N ALA A 596 -13.37 54.64 -23.29
CA ALA A 596 -12.63 55.82 -22.85
C ALA A 596 -11.92 56.50 -24.02
N LYS A 597 -11.27 55.72 -24.90
CA LYS A 597 -10.65 56.23 -26.13
C LYS A 597 -11.66 56.96 -27.02
N ASN A 598 -12.82 56.36 -27.27
CA ASN A 598 -13.87 56.99 -28.09
C ASN A 598 -14.40 58.29 -27.46
N PHE A 599 -14.52 58.35 -26.13
CA PHE A 599 -14.92 59.58 -25.44
C PHE A 599 -13.87 60.68 -25.49
N CYS A 600 -12.58 60.35 -25.50
CA CYS A 600 -11.51 61.31 -25.78
C CYS A 600 -11.63 61.88 -27.19
N GLU A 601 -11.90 61.05 -28.20
CA GLU A 601 -12.05 61.46 -29.59
C GLU A 601 -13.28 62.36 -29.82
N ILE A 602 -14.37 62.15 -29.07
CA ILE A 602 -15.61 62.94 -29.14
C ILE A 602 -15.60 64.14 -28.17
N GLY A 603 -14.52 64.34 -27.41
CA GLY A 603 -14.34 65.48 -26.49
C GLY A 603 -15.15 65.41 -25.19
N LYS A 604 -15.65 64.22 -24.80
CA LYS A 604 -16.46 64.01 -23.59
C LYS A 604 -15.61 63.58 -22.39
N PHE A 605 -14.72 64.46 -21.94
CA PHE A 605 -13.77 64.17 -20.86
C PHE A 605 -14.42 63.97 -19.48
N GLU A 606 -15.62 64.52 -19.25
CA GLU A 606 -16.35 64.45 -17.98
C GLU A 606 -16.67 63.03 -17.52
N ARG A 607 -16.75 62.06 -18.45
CA ARG A 607 -17.08 60.65 -18.16
C ARG A 607 -15.87 59.72 -18.02
N LEU A 608 -14.66 60.22 -18.28
CA LEU A 608 -13.43 59.42 -18.17
C LEU A 608 -13.11 58.96 -16.74
N PRO A 609 -13.31 59.77 -15.68
CA PRO A 609 -13.03 59.34 -14.32
C PRO A 609 -13.81 58.07 -13.94
N GLU A 610 -15.09 58.00 -14.29
CA GLU A 610 -15.95 56.83 -14.02
C GLU A 610 -15.48 55.57 -14.78
N LEU A 611 -14.97 55.73 -16.00
CA LEU A 611 -14.43 54.61 -16.79
C LEU A 611 -13.09 54.12 -16.22
N PHE A 612 -12.22 55.02 -15.77
CA PHE A 612 -10.95 54.65 -15.14
C PHE A 612 -11.17 53.96 -13.79
N ASP A 613 -12.15 54.38 -13.00
CA ASP A 613 -12.54 53.68 -11.77
C ASP A 613 -13.03 52.25 -12.07
N LYS A 614 -13.85 52.07 -13.11
CA LYS A 614 -14.30 50.73 -13.54
C LYS A 614 -13.14 49.85 -14.02
N ILE A 615 -12.18 50.40 -14.76
CA ILE A 615 -10.97 49.68 -15.17
C ILE A 615 -10.15 49.26 -13.96
N SER A 616 -9.93 50.17 -13.02
CA SER A 616 -9.19 49.90 -11.78
C SER A 616 -9.84 48.78 -10.95
N GLN A 617 -11.16 48.83 -10.78
CA GLN A 617 -11.93 47.78 -10.09
C GLN A 617 -11.81 46.41 -10.77
N GLN A 618 -11.91 46.35 -12.10
CA GLN A 618 -11.76 45.09 -12.82
C GLN A 618 -10.32 44.56 -12.79
N SER A 619 -9.33 45.45 -12.80
CA SER A 619 -7.91 45.07 -12.68
C SER A 619 -7.61 44.47 -11.31
N LEU A 620 -8.13 45.07 -10.24
CA LEU A 620 -8.03 44.52 -8.88
C LEU A 620 -8.74 43.16 -8.77
N ARG A 621 -9.89 43.00 -9.45
CA ARG A 621 -10.61 41.73 -9.51
C ARG A 621 -9.79 40.64 -10.21
N ALA A 622 -9.21 40.93 -11.38
CA ALA A 622 -8.34 40.01 -12.09
C ALA A 622 -7.12 39.61 -11.25
N GLY A 623 -6.48 40.57 -10.58
CA GLY A 623 -5.36 40.32 -9.66
C GLY A 623 -5.75 39.36 -8.52
N SER A 624 -6.93 39.52 -7.93
CA SER A 624 -7.42 38.65 -6.84
C SER A 624 -7.77 37.22 -7.28
N VAL A 625 -8.05 36.99 -8.56
CA VAL A 625 -8.23 35.64 -9.11
C VAL A 625 -6.86 35.01 -9.36
N LEU A 626 -5.94 35.77 -9.94
CA LEU A 626 -4.57 35.33 -10.22
C LEU A 626 -3.81 34.95 -8.95
N GLU A 627 -3.94 35.76 -7.90
CA GLU A 627 -3.35 35.48 -6.58
C GLU A 627 -3.89 34.18 -5.98
N ARG A 628 -5.18 33.87 -6.19
CA ARG A 628 -5.80 32.60 -5.77
C ARG A 628 -5.22 31.39 -6.48
N VAL A 629 -5.00 31.49 -7.78
CA VAL A 629 -4.39 30.41 -8.59
C VAL A 629 -2.92 30.23 -8.22
N GLN A 630 -2.20 31.33 -7.98
CA GLN A 630 -0.80 31.28 -7.54
C GLN A 630 -0.65 30.69 -6.13
N MET A 631 -1.60 30.91 -5.22
CA MET A 631 -1.62 30.27 -3.90
C MET A 631 -1.72 28.74 -3.96
N MET A 632 -2.36 28.18 -5.00
CA MET A 632 -2.53 26.73 -5.15
C MET A 632 -1.33 26.05 -5.83
N THR A 633 -0.46 26.81 -6.51
CA THR A 633 0.60 26.30 -7.41
C THR A 633 2.02 26.57 -6.95
N ARG A 634 2.25 27.49 -5.99
CA ARG A 634 3.62 27.81 -5.54
C ARG A 634 4.27 26.68 -4.75
N GLN A 635 5.50 26.37 -5.15
CA GLN A 635 6.45 25.48 -4.50
C GLN A 635 7.67 26.33 -4.07
N GLY A 636 7.87 26.51 -2.74
CA GLY A 636 9.02 27.22 -2.12
C GLY A 636 8.77 28.68 -1.70
N ASP A 637 9.29 29.23 -0.60
CA ASP A 637 10.16 28.77 0.50
C ASP A 637 9.32 28.50 1.76
N ARG A 638 9.25 27.24 2.20
CA ARG A 638 8.59 26.87 3.47
C ARG A 638 9.57 27.00 4.62
N SER A 639 10.00 28.22 4.94
CA SER A 639 10.77 28.47 6.15
C SER A 639 9.81 28.89 7.27
N LYS A 640 9.32 27.92 8.05
CA LYS A 640 8.72 28.25 9.34
C LYS A 640 9.78 28.96 10.18
N GLU A 641 9.43 30.13 10.71
CA GLU A 641 10.31 30.94 11.54
C GLU A 641 9.66 31.19 12.90
N VAL A 642 10.49 31.44 13.91
CA VAL A 642 10.03 31.78 15.26
C VAL A 642 9.69 33.26 15.30
N LEU A 643 8.41 33.58 15.46
CA LEU A 643 7.90 34.97 15.42
C LEU A 643 7.13 35.34 16.68
N ASP A 644 7.26 36.60 17.10
CA ASP A 644 6.38 37.19 18.12
C ASP A 644 4.97 37.36 17.53
N SER A 645 4.02 36.67 18.14
CA SER A 645 2.60 36.73 17.76
C SER A 645 2.02 38.14 17.76
N ASN A 646 2.47 39.04 18.65
CA ASN A 646 1.99 40.43 18.65
C ASN A 646 2.55 41.23 17.45
N MET A 647 3.80 40.98 17.05
CA MET A 647 4.39 41.65 15.88
C MET A 647 3.68 41.24 14.59
N LEU A 648 3.41 39.94 14.44
CA LEU A 648 2.70 39.39 13.28
C LEU A 648 1.35 40.08 13.04
N ILE A 649 0.57 40.29 14.09
CA ILE A 649 -0.74 40.92 13.97
C ILE A 649 -0.66 42.43 13.72
N ASP A 650 0.31 43.12 14.33
CA ASP A 650 0.51 44.56 14.06
C ASP A 650 0.86 44.82 12.59
N GLU A 651 1.67 43.95 11.98
CA GLU A 651 1.97 44.00 10.55
C GLU A 651 0.72 43.77 9.69
N VAL A 652 -0.07 42.73 9.97
CA VAL A 652 -1.32 42.46 9.23
C VAL A 652 -2.30 43.61 9.36
N LYS A 653 -2.40 44.21 10.55
CA LYS A 653 -3.24 45.39 10.77
C LYS A 653 -2.83 46.53 9.83
N LYS A 654 -1.54 46.86 9.73
CA LYS A 654 -1.04 47.93 8.84
C LYS A 654 -1.39 47.65 7.37
N LEU A 655 -1.26 46.39 6.93
CA LEU A 655 -1.63 45.98 5.58
C LEU A 655 -3.13 46.13 5.32
N ALA A 656 -3.98 45.72 6.27
CA ALA A 656 -5.44 45.83 6.15
C ALA A 656 -5.97 47.25 6.35
N GLU A 657 -5.18 48.17 6.92
CA GLU A 657 -5.63 49.50 7.32
C GLU A 657 -6.02 50.36 6.11
N SER A 658 -5.29 50.27 5.00
CA SER A 658 -5.63 51.00 3.77
C SER A 658 -6.98 50.55 3.21
N GLU A 659 -7.25 49.24 3.19
CA GLU A 659 -8.53 48.70 2.70
C GLU A 659 -9.67 49.03 3.66
N ALA A 660 -9.44 48.97 4.97
CA ALA A 660 -10.44 49.32 5.98
C ALA A 660 -10.83 50.80 5.92
N ARG A 661 -9.87 51.71 5.69
CA ARG A 661 -10.13 53.16 5.51
C ARG A 661 -10.97 53.44 4.27
N LEU A 662 -10.72 52.77 3.14
CA LEU A 662 -11.54 52.90 1.93
C LEU A 662 -13.01 52.47 2.15
N ARG A 663 -13.25 51.65 3.18
CA ARG A 663 -14.56 51.07 3.49
C ARG A 663 -15.21 51.68 4.74
N ASP A 664 -14.64 52.74 5.32
CA ASP A 664 -15.07 53.38 6.59
C ASP A 664 -15.16 52.42 7.79
N ILE A 665 -14.27 51.42 7.85
CA ILE A 665 -14.21 50.43 8.93
C ILE A 665 -12.98 50.67 9.80
N LYS A 666 -13.15 50.67 11.13
CA LYS A 666 -12.06 50.78 12.10
C LYS A 666 -11.61 49.41 12.60
N ILE A 667 -10.31 49.10 12.46
CA ILE A 667 -9.70 47.89 13.02
C ILE A 667 -9.15 48.20 14.43
N GLN A 668 -9.73 47.58 15.46
CA GLN A 668 -9.27 47.68 16.84
C GLN A 668 -8.41 46.46 17.21
N LEU A 669 -7.14 46.71 17.54
CA LEU A 669 -6.22 45.68 18.02
C LEU A 669 -6.29 45.54 19.54
N LEU A 670 -6.44 44.31 20.03
CA LEU A 670 -6.36 43.95 21.45
C LEU A 670 -5.19 42.95 21.62
N PRO A 671 -3.96 43.45 21.85
CA PRO A 671 -2.77 42.60 21.95
C PRO A 671 -2.77 41.75 23.21
N CYS A 672 -2.00 40.66 23.22
CA CYS A 672 -1.81 39.85 24.41
C CYS A 672 -0.73 40.47 25.30
N HIS A 673 -0.99 40.62 26.61
CA HIS A 673 -0.03 41.16 27.58
C HIS A 673 1.21 40.25 27.78
N GLN A 674 1.15 38.98 27.39
CA GLN A 674 2.28 38.05 27.45
C GLN A 674 2.85 37.83 26.04
N LYS A 675 4.11 38.21 25.83
CA LYS A 675 4.83 37.91 24.58
C LYS A 675 5.07 36.41 24.48
N LYS A 676 4.58 35.79 23.41
CA LYS A 676 4.72 34.37 23.14
C LYS A 676 5.09 34.18 21.67
N ASN A 677 6.10 33.37 21.44
CA ASN A 677 6.61 33.08 20.12
C ASN A 677 5.86 31.89 19.52
N VAL A 678 5.66 31.92 18.21
CA VAL A 678 5.04 30.85 17.42
C VAL A 678 5.99 30.44 16.31
N PHE A 679 6.04 29.15 15.98
CA PHE A 679 6.87 28.63 14.88
C PHE A 679 6.01 28.44 13.64
N VAL A 680 5.98 29.45 12.77
CA VAL A 680 5.04 29.52 11.66
C VAL A 680 5.66 30.09 10.39
N ASP A 681 5.05 29.76 9.25
CA ASP A 681 5.27 30.49 8.02
C ASP A 681 4.58 31.86 8.13
N ARG A 682 5.38 32.91 8.16
CA ARG A 682 4.93 34.29 8.31
C ARG A 682 3.88 34.65 7.29
N VAL A 683 4.15 34.39 6.02
CA VAL A 683 3.33 34.84 4.90
C VAL A 683 1.99 34.12 4.92
N GLN A 684 2.00 32.81 5.16
CA GLN A 684 0.76 32.02 5.20
C GLN A 684 -0.17 32.43 6.35
N ILE A 685 0.36 32.67 7.55
CA ILE A 685 -0.49 33.13 8.67
C ILE A 685 -0.99 34.56 8.44
N GLN A 686 -0.17 35.45 7.86
CA GLN A 686 -0.65 36.79 7.45
C GLN A 686 -1.83 36.68 6.47
N GLN A 687 -1.76 35.76 5.50
CA GLN A 687 -2.84 35.51 4.53
C GLN A 687 -4.12 35.00 5.20
N VAL A 688 -4.03 34.08 6.16
CA VAL A 688 -5.19 33.61 6.93
C VAL A 688 -5.88 34.80 7.62
N ILE A 689 -5.12 35.64 8.33
CA ILE A 689 -5.68 36.79 9.05
C ILE A 689 -6.28 37.81 8.09
N LEU A 690 -5.61 38.14 6.99
CA LEU A 690 -6.12 39.07 5.96
C LEU A 690 -7.41 38.56 5.32
N ASN A 691 -7.50 37.26 5.02
CA ASN A 691 -8.70 36.65 4.47
C ASN A 691 -9.88 36.75 5.44
N LEU A 692 -9.67 36.48 6.73
CA LEU A 692 -10.70 36.63 7.76
C LEU A 692 -11.13 38.10 7.92
N LEU A 693 -10.18 39.05 7.94
CA LEU A 693 -10.48 40.49 8.00
C LEU A 693 -11.29 40.94 6.80
N ARG A 694 -10.93 40.52 5.59
CA ARG A 694 -11.64 40.85 4.35
C ARG A 694 -13.06 40.30 4.35
N ASN A 695 -13.24 39.05 4.78
CA ASN A 695 -14.57 38.45 4.92
C ASN A 695 -15.45 39.23 5.90
N GLY A 696 -14.88 39.66 7.03
CA GLY A 696 -15.56 40.52 8.01
C GLY A 696 -15.92 41.90 7.45
N MET A 697 -14.99 42.55 6.72
CA MET A 697 -15.24 43.84 6.08
C MET A 697 -16.38 43.77 5.06
N GLU A 698 -16.39 42.75 4.22
CA GLU A 698 -17.45 42.53 3.23
C GLU A 698 -18.81 42.23 3.88
N ALA A 699 -18.84 41.49 4.98
CA ALA A 699 -20.09 41.17 5.68
C ALA A 699 -20.78 42.43 6.25
N MET A 700 -20.01 43.44 6.64
CA MET A 700 -20.52 44.71 7.16
C MET A 700 -20.99 45.69 6.08
N GLN A 701 -20.60 45.48 4.81
CA GLN A 701 -21.03 46.31 3.68
C GLN A 701 -22.34 45.84 3.02
N SER A 702 -22.94 44.74 3.48
CA SER A 702 -24.22 44.27 2.96
C SER A 702 -25.36 45.24 3.33
N ILE A 703 -26.32 45.40 2.40
CA ILE A 703 -27.38 46.43 2.40
C ILE A 703 -28.27 46.41 3.67
N ASP A 704 -28.24 45.32 4.45
CA ASP A 704 -29.05 45.13 5.66
C ASP A 704 -28.36 45.53 6.98
N CYS A 705 -27.12 46.04 6.96
CA CYS A 705 -26.36 46.37 8.17
C CYS A 705 -26.16 47.88 8.37
N LYS A 706 -27.03 48.53 9.15
CA LYS A 706 -26.88 49.94 9.56
C LYS A 706 -25.83 50.20 10.67
N ASN A 707 -25.18 49.17 11.23
CA ASN A 707 -24.41 49.28 12.49
C ASN A 707 -22.99 48.67 12.52
N GLY A 708 -22.34 48.40 11.38
CA GLY A 708 -21.04 47.71 11.37
C GLY A 708 -19.84 48.60 11.01
N ALA A 709 -19.26 49.33 11.96
CA ALA A 709 -18.09 50.20 11.71
C ALA A 709 -16.77 49.72 12.36
N ILE A 710 -16.78 48.59 13.09
CA ILE A 710 -15.62 48.17 13.90
C ILE A 710 -15.36 46.67 13.77
N ILE A 711 -14.14 46.28 13.37
CA ILE A 711 -13.62 44.91 13.51
C ILE A 711 -12.66 44.88 14.69
N LYS A 712 -12.84 43.92 15.61
CA LYS A 712 -11.90 43.69 16.71
C LYS A 712 -10.99 42.50 16.39
N LEU A 713 -9.69 42.74 16.37
CA LEU A 713 -8.66 41.73 16.19
C LEU A 713 -8.00 41.49 17.56
N GLN A 714 -8.27 40.33 18.16
CA GLN A 714 -7.89 40.03 19.54
C GLN A 714 -7.01 38.79 19.62
N ILE A 715 -5.99 38.84 20.49
CA ILE A 715 -5.17 37.68 20.84
C ILE A 715 -5.51 37.27 22.29
N LYS A 716 -5.76 35.97 22.50
CA LYS A 716 -5.94 35.38 23.83
C LYS A 716 -5.02 34.18 24.00
N LEU A 717 -4.33 34.10 25.13
CA LEU A 717 -3.64 32.89 25.52
C LEU A 717 -4.67 31.84 25.95
N GLN A 718 -4.61 30.62 25.41
CA GLN A 718 -5.44 29.52 25.85
C GLN A 718 -4.54 28.38 26.35
N ILE A 719 -4.46 28.25 27.67
CA ILE A 719 -3.70 27.20 28.35
C ILE A 719 -4.62 25.98 28.50
N LYS A 720 -4.26 24.84 27.91
CA LYS A 720 -4.91 23.56 28.20
C LYS A 720 -4.14 22.85 29.31
N ILE A 721 -4.82 22.45 30.38
CA ILE A 721 -4.22 21.59 31.40
C ILE A 721 -4.12 20.19 30.79
N LYS A 722 -2.89 19.76 30.52
CA LYS A 722 -2.44 18.58 29.75
C LYS A 722 -2.29 18.82 28.23
N ALA A 723 -1.01 18.84 27.86
CA ALA A 723 -0.39 18.53 26.57
C ALA A 723 0.13 19.68 25.69
N ASP A 724 -0.55 20.81 25.48
CA ASP A 724 0.02 21.89 24.62
C ASP A 724 -0.52 23.29 24.96
N ASN A 725 0.36 24.29 24.93
CA ASN A 725 0.02 25.72 25.08
C ASN A 725 -0.27 26.34 23.71
N TYR A 726 -1.44 26.98 23.56
CA TYR A 726 -1.83 27.61 22.28
C TYR A 726 -2.11 29.11 22.43
N ILE A 727 -1.78 29.86 21.38
CA ILE A 727 -2.27 31.23 21.19
C ILE A 727 -3.53 31.17 20.34
N LYS A 728 -4.60 31.81 20.81
CA LYS A 728 -5.85 31.96 20.09
C LYS A 728 -5.96 33.35 19.49
N ILE A 729 -6.04 33.42 18.16
CA ILE A 729 -6.25 34.68 17.42
C ILE A 729 -7.72 34.74 17.02
N LEU A 730 -8.40 35.84 17.34
CA LEU A 730 -9.82 36.08 17.08
C LEU A 730 -10.01 37.29 16.18
N VAL A 731 -10.78 37.10 15.10
CA VAL A 731 -11.31 38.15 14.24
C VAL A 731 -12.80 38.26 14.51
N ILE A 732 -13.21 39.38 15.12
CA ILE A 732 -14.59 39.63 15.55
C ILE A 732 -15.14 40.77 14.69
N ASP A 733 -16.12 40.46 13.85
CA ASP A 733 -16.88 41.47 13.13
C ASP A 733 -18.23 41.76 13.80
N THR A 734 -18.84 42.86 13.38
CA THR A 734 -20.18 43.30 13.76
C THR A 734 -21.11 43.31 12.54
N GLY A 735 -20.90 42.40 11.60
CA GLY A 735 -21.70 42.29 10.37
C GLY A 735 -23.03 41.54 10.56
N CYS A 736 -23.63 41.11 9.46
CA CYS A 736 -24.90 40.37 9.45
C CYS A 736 -24.80 38.93 10.02
N GLY A 737 -23.58 38.45 10.30
CA GLY A 737 -23.33 37.10 10.77
C GLY A 737 -23.53 36.05 9.67
N ILE A 738 -23.66 34.78 10.07
CA ILE A 738 -23.75 33.64 9.15
C ILE A 738 -25.08 32.89 9.37
N PRO A 739 -25.84 32.58 8.30
CA PRO A 739 -27.07 31.80 8.40
C PRO A 739 -26.83 30.40 8.99
N ASN A 740 -27.79 29.90 9.78
CA ASN A 740 -27.68 28.57 10.43
C ASN A 740 -27.46 27.41 9.45
N SER A 741 -28.01 27.52 8.23
CA SER A 741 -27.87 26.50 7.19
C SER A 741 -26.44 26.32 6.69
N MET A 742 -25.59 27.35 6.77
CA MET A 742 -24.24 27.33 6.22
C MET A 742 -23.16 26.96 7.24
N ILE A 743 -23.48 26.92 8.53
CA ILE A 743 -22.49 26.74 9.61
C ILE A 743 -21.69 25.43 9.46
N ASN A 744 -22.36 24.35 9.04
CA ASN A 744 -21.73 23.03 8.89
C ASN A 744 -20.85 22.91 7.62
N GLU A 745 -21.00 23.83 6.67
CA GLU A 745 -20.29 23.82 5.38
C GLU A 745 -19.27 24.96 5.25
N LEU A 746 -19.09 25.79 6.29
CA LEU A 746 -18.24 26.99 6.23
C LEU A 746 -16.78 26.74 5.79
N PHE A 747 -16.25 25.55 6.08
CA PHE A 747 -14.88 25.17 5.76
C PHE A 747 -14.78 24.16 4.62
N THR A 748 -15.91 23.83 3.96
CA THR A 748 -15.90 22.99 2.76
C THR A 748 -15.61 23.86 1.53
N PRO A 749 -14.82 23.36 0.56
CA PRO A 749 -14.59 24.09 -0.69
C PRO A 749 -15.90 24.44 -1.40
N PHE A 750 -15.95 25.63 -2.00
CA PHE A 750 -17.09 26.17 -2.77
C PHE A 750 -18.34 26.56 -1.96
N SER A 751 -18.32 26.45 -0.62
CA SER A 751 -19.43 26.94 0.20
C SER A 751 -19.41 28.47 0.30
N THR A 752 -20.42 29.15 -0.26
CA THR A 752 -20.53 30.61 -0.21
C THR A 752 -21.97 31.09 -0.26
N THR A 753 -22.28 32.15 0.50
CA THR A 753 -23.57 32.86 0.47
C THR A 753 -23.57 34.07 -0.46
N LYS A 754 -22.42 34.42 -1.04
CA LYS A 754 -22.23 35.66 -1.81
C LYS A 754 -22.37 35.38 -3.30
N LYS A 755 -23.11 36.22 -4.05
CA LYS A 755 -23.27 36.12 -5.51
C LYS A 755 -21.95 36.08 -6.30
N ASN A 756 -20.87 36.66 -5.76
CA ASN A 756 -19.53 36.72 -6.38
C ASN A 756 -18.43 36.05 -5.53
N GLY A 757 -18.79 35.27 -4.51
CA GLY A 757 -17.82 34.59 -3.64
C GLY A 757 -17.43 33.23 -4.23
N THR A 758 -16.15 32.84 -4.15
CA THR A 758 -15.72 31.52 -4.67
C THR A 758 -15.86 30.39 -3.65
N GLY A 759 -16.03 30.69 -2.36
CA GLY A 759 -16.16 29.68 -1.30
C GLY A 759 -14.89 28.88 -0.99
N ILE A 760 -13.73 29.27 -1.53
CA ILE A 760 -12.45 28.54 -1.37
C ILE A 760 -11.60 29.15 -0.23
N GLY A 761 -11.81 30.42 0.13
CA GLY A 761 -10.90 31.12 1.06
C GLY A 761 -10.85 30.53 2.47
N LEU A 762 -11.97 30.06 3.01
CA LEU A 762 -12.02 29.47 4.36
C LEU A 762 -11.47 28.04 4.40
N SER A 763 -11.62 27.25 3.33
CA SER A 763 -11.02 25.91 3.25
C SER A 763 -9.49 25.99 3.15
N ILE A 764 -8.95 26.92 2.36
CA ILE A 764 -7.49 27.21 2.34
C ILE A 764 -7.01 27.66 3.71
N SER A 765 -7.75 28.57 4.36
CA SER A 765 -7.38 29.06 5.70
C SER A 765 -7.32 27.94 6.74
N LYS A 766 -8.23 26.97 6.63
CA LYS A 766 -8.22 25.77 7.48
C LYS A 766 -7.00 24.90 7.23
N SER A 767 -6.69 24.58 5.98
CA SER A 767 -5.52 23.77 5.64
C SER A 767 -4.21 24.41 6.10
N ILE A 768 -4.05 25.72 5.93
CA ILE A 768 -2.86 26.46 6.40
C ILE A 768 -2.73 26.36 7.92
N VAL A 769 -3.83 26.58 8.67
CA VAL A 769 -3.80 26.53 10.14
C VAL A 769 -3.49 25.11 10.65
N GLU A 770 -4.05 24.08 10.01
CA GLU A 770 -3.81 22.68 10.36
C GLU A 770 -2.36 22.25 10.05
N GLU A 771 -1.76 22.73 8.95
CA GLU A 771 -0.33 22.53 8.62
C GLU A 771 0.61 23.15 9.68
N HIS A 772 0.10 24.09 10.47
CA HIS A 772 0.80 24.75 11.57
C HIS A 772 0.50 24.14 12.95
N GLY A 773 -0.16 22.97 13.01
CA GLY A 773 -0.53 22.31 14.26
C GLY A 773 -1.66 23.02 15.01
N GLY A 774 -2.44 23.84 14.30
CA GLY A 774 -3.53 24.64 14.82
C GLY A 774 -4.91 24.15 14.41
N HIS A 775 -5.96 24.83 14.90
CA HIS A 775 -7.34 24.60 14.47
C HIS A 775 -8.06 25.93 14.24
N ILE A 776 -8.89 26.01 13.20
CA ILE A 776 -9.76 27.16 12.91
C ILE A 776 -11.21 26.82 13.19
N HIS A 777 -11.96 27.77 13.76
CA HIS A 777 -13.34 27.60 14.15
C HIS A 777 -14.14 28.90 13.98
N PHE A 778 -15.46 28.75 14.03
CA PHE A 778 -16.43 29.81 13.97
C PHE A 778 -17.30 29.82 15.24
N SER A 779 -17.69 31.01 15.69
CA SER A 779 -18.72 31.21 16.71
C SER A 779 -19.53 32.47 16.41
N LYS A 780 -20.79 32.51 16.86
CA LYS A 780 -21.67 33.68 16.66
C LYS A 780 -21.30 34.80 17.62
N ASN A 781 -21.24 36.03 17.13
CA ASN A 781 -21.11 37.22 17.96
C ASN A 781 -22.49 37.68 18.45
N LYS A 782 -22.59 38.22 19.68
CA LYS A 782 -23.83 38.82 20.22
C LYS A 782 -23.55 40.31 20.49
N PRO A 783 -24.43 41.25 20.06
CA PRO A 783 -25.78 41.06 19.50
C PRO A 783 -25.85 40.74 17.99
N ALA A 784 -24.80 41.00 17.21
CA ALA A 784 -24.72 40.64 15.77
C ALA A 784 -23.25 40.46 15.32
N GLY A 785 -23.02 39.70 14.25
CA GLY A 785 -21.71 39.46 13.63
C GLY A 785 -21.17 38.04 13.76
N ALA A 786 -19.96 37.82 13.26
CA ALA A 786 -19.23 36.55 13.32
C ALA A 786 -17.91 36.67 14.11
N ILE A 787 -17.54 35.57 14.76
CA ILE A 787 -16.24 35.40 15.42
C ILE A 787 -15.55 34.22 14.75
N PHE A 788 -14.56 34.51 13.91
CA PHE A 788 -13.64 33.50 13.44
C PHE A 788 -12.42 33.48 14.33
N TYR A 789 -11.98 32.30 14.74
CA TYR A 789 -10.77 32.18 15.55
C TYR A 789 -9.97 30.97 15.14
N PHE A 790 -8.65 31.08 15.28
CA PHE A 790 -7.75 29.96 15.09
C PHE A 790 -6.69 29.89 16.18
N THR A 791 -6.12 28.70 16.37
CA THR A 791 -5.07 28.44 17.36
C THR A 791 -3.73 28.18 16.69
N LEU A 792 -2.64 28.60 17.33
CA LEU A 792 -1.27 28.28 16.94
C LEU A 792 -0.50 27.77 18.17
N PRO A 793 0.30 26.71 18.04
CA PRO A 793 1.10 26.17 19.14
C PRO A 793 2.20 27.17 19.55
N ILE A 794 2.41 27.32 20.85
CA ILE A 794 3.48 28.16 21.40
C ILE A 794 4.81 27.44 21.28
N HIS A 795 5.82 28.15 20.78
CA HIS A 795 7.20 27.70 20.83
C HIS A 795 7.81 28.07 22.19
N GLU A 796 8.14 27.08 23.02
CA GLU A 796 8.85 27.28 24.29
C GLU A 796 10.36 27.15 24.05
N GLU A 797 11.13 28.22 24.30
CA GLU A 797 12.59 28.20 24.25
C GLU A 797 13.12 27.22 25.30
N GLY A 798 13.73 26.11 24.88
CA GLY A 798 14.37 25.13 25.77
C GLY A 798 14.15 23.66 25.43
N ILE A 799 13.31 23.33 24.45
CA ILE A 799 13.20 21.95 23.93
C ILE A 799 13.85 21.95 22.54
N PRO A 800 15.06 21.38 22.38
CA PRO A 800 15.60 21.19 21.04
C PRO A 800 14.65 20.24 20.29
N ASN A 801 14.10 20.72 19.17
CA ASN A 801 13.33 19.86 18.27
C ASN A 801 14.31 18.87 17.64
N ASP A 802 14.22 17.61 18.08
CA ASP A 802 14.57 16.46 17.24
C ASP A 802 13.66 16.53 15.99
N LYS A 803 14.25 16.94 14.87
CA LYS A 803 13.79 16.56 13.53
C LYS A 803 14.95 15.92 12.81
#